data_AF-A0A7C3J4I4-F1
#
_entry.id   AF-A0A7C3J4I4-F1
#
_cell.length_a   1.000
_cell.length_b   1.000
_cell.length_c   1.000
_cell.angle_alpha   90.00
_cell.angle_beta   90.00
_cell.angle_gamma   90.00
#
_symmetry.space_group_name_H-M   'P 1'
#
loop_
_entity.id
_entity.type
_entity.pdbx_description
1 polymer ?
#
loop_
_entity_poly.entity_id
_entity_poly.type
_entity_poly.pdbx_seq_one_letter_code
_entity_poly.pdbx_strand_id
1 'polypeptide(L)'
;MSPDWRELLDRMLDGEELAPHEAAALREALSDPLRRQEAVRQLRFRHALAEELSCPAVDDPASSRDRLLAKVLLREKAEASRPPERRSGWRAAVLPRVWLPVAIAAAALIAIGVCLLMRGSQRQEPTASGDLAVYRDGQVVAAGGGLRPGDRVVAGERGGELALGGYCRLALAPHAEVVLQSRPSSQEVELRSGTLTSRVEPARGGFTCRTPLGAIRVVGTEFVTTVNHLSLHNGEGPMRKSALVTVVVLSGAVAFDLAGQSGLLAAGESKTFGGQPVAGEVARLAILGTGAPEGTVALFGHGFPKGMLKRDDALSLKRVDTGALLRTQVNPVTSWPDGSVKVAVLAVECPAVEKGQALECVLVKGAQPDAGQPLDLAAALKGRKAAITITPREGKPWTLDLLAGAVAADNKERWHSGPLAVSTRVEANIPPENLGGVTSARVVADVIVTKDGVLEIDSRLANDAIRKVGGAPATYAYKVTIDGQDVYTQAEATQIQYTAWVRRNGRAKDGPMPERPLLRPDYDLLVRGGFTLPWDRALPPSASTYKGYVQNVIDAWTPKANDAYPAWGINRSAGAVGGRQEIGYRTYACMLWLKSGDPAAQLLAHRQLEVGMSRPQNLWDQERGTWVTIEDWPAFTSWAAVACPLDVPREKATGLPPDQPRRANDRDHVTVDHAHNADYWSVVAVLSGRRMAFDGMAMNAAWQTMDHNDRQRPEDAGQRGSTQGLKPDYTTGVAWAPRLGAPQTRGYAWALRDVCLAAALLPDNYPRRDYYNRNALAYINSYGVNLAALAQQQGELEGYVPHTNIRTHTSGYMNSFVIYAALDALNLGVAGPLGPAVVEHFCKFRINAFNTPDFNWRNAASGRDIFIGDGTNLFTKWSQAQARHVEKNADIDPQWSKTWPGEGDWQRNVLAGLALLRDAPLPLAMRAKAADAMVLYRSERQHGPEGMPRITPEAFFGLFENLNSLCPHGSTWRWDVPPVIRAGLSFRVSNPAVGDIVGLLVTDGGLPRASKPEGSDAFVIVEQPADNPFAVSRGGALKVAGKVPVGTHLIKVYATTYDKDGKEHRGPTVEVKVECIEGK
;
A
#
# COMPACT_ATOMS: atom_id res chain seq x y z
N MET A 1 -28.51 -31.61 10.08
CA MET A 1 -29.11 -30.26 10.00
C MET A 1 -30.25 -30.34 9.02
N SER A 2 -31.46 -29.86 9.34
CA SER A 2 -32.54 -29.80 8.35
C SER A 2 -32.12 -28.84 7.22
N PRO A 3 -32.30 -29.19 5.93
CA PRO A 3 -32.06 -28.27 4.83
C PRO A 3 -32.90 -26.99 5.01
N ASP A 4 -32.39 -25.84 4.56
CA ASP A 4 -33.18 -24.61 4.54
C ASP A 4 -34.36 -24.79 3.57
N TRP A 5 -35.58 -24.53 4.02
CA TRP A 5 -36.78 -24.67 3.21
C TRP A 5 -36.78 -23.75 1.97
N ARG A 6 -36.03 -22.65 2.00
CA ARG A 6 -35.85 -21.77 0.83
C ARG A 6 -35.03 -22.42 -0.27
N GLU A 7 -33.99 -23.16 0.10
CA GLU A 7 -33.16 -23.93 -0.83
C GLU A 7 -33.96 -25.06 -1.45
N LEU A 8 -34.74 -25.79 -0.64
CA LEU A 8 -35.64 -26.84 -1.14
C LEU A 8 -36.72 -26.29 -2.08
N LEU A 9 -37.29 -25.12 -1.76
CA LEU A 9 -38.27 -24.45 -2.63
C LEU A 9 -37.63 -24.01 -3.95
N ASP A 10 -36.43 -23.42 -3.93
CA ASP A 10 -35.72 -23.01 -5.15
C ASP A 10 -35.40 -24.21 -6.05
N ARG A 11 -34.86 -25.30 -5.48
CA ARG A 11 -34.57 -26.55 -6.22
C ARG A 11 -35.83 -27.13 -6.87
N MET A 12 -36.93 -27.22 -6.12
CA MET A 12 -38.22 -27.69 -6.66
C MET A 12 -38.74 -26.79 -7.79
N LEU A 13 -38.58 -25.47 -7.69
CA LEU A 13 -39.01 -24.51 -8.71
C LEU A 13 -38.12 -24.48 -9.95
N ASP A 14 -36.89 -24.95 -9.84
CA ASP A 14 -35.96 -25.13 -10.95
C ASP A 14 -36.16 -26.49 -11.65
N GLY A 15 -37.17 -27.26 -11.24
CA GLY A 15 -37.56 -28.53 -11.84
C GLY A 15 -36.85 -29.75 -11.25
N GLU A 16 -36.11 -29.58 -10.14
CA GLU A 16 -35.47 -30.70 -9.45
C GLU A 16 -36.49 -31.52 -8.66
N GLU A 17 -36.45 -32.83 -8.81
CA GLU A 17 -37.27 -33.75 -8.02
C GLU A 17 -36.66 -33.92 -6.63
N LEU A 18 -37.30 -33.32 -5.62
CA LEU A 18 -36.84 -33.42 -4.23
C LEU A 18 -36.99 -34.86 -3.72
N ALA A 19 -36.01 -35.33 -2.94
CA ALA A 19 -36.13 -36.63 -2.28
C ALA A 19 -37.35 -36.64 -1.31
N PRO A 20 -37.98 -37.78 -1.02
CA PRO A 20 -39.21 -37.83 -0.22
C PRO A 20 -39.11 -37.14 1.16
N HIS A 21 -37.94 -37.22 1.80
CA HIS A 21 -37.68 -36.57 3.09
C HIS A 21 -37.50 -35.04 2.96
N GLU A 22 -36.93 -34.56 1.86
CA GLU A 22 -36.81 -33.13 1.55
C GLU A 22 -38.18 -32.53 1.21
N ALA A 23 -38.98 -33.23 0.40
CA ALA A 23 -40.35 -32.83 0.10
C ALA A 23 -41.25 -32.82 1.35
N ALA A 24 -41.00 -33.72 2.31
CA ALA A 24 -41.66 -33.69 3.62
C ALA A 24 -41.21 -32.46 4.45
N ALA A 25 -39.91 -32.19 4.52
CA ALA A 25 -39.36 -31.03 5.23
C ALA A 25 -39.85 -29.69 4.65
N LEU A 26 -39.94 -29.58 3.31
CA LEU A 26 -40.50 -28.40 2.64
C LEU A 26 -41.99 -28.25 2.96
N ARG A 27 -42.78 -29.34 2.93
CA ARG A 27 -44.21 -29.29 3.31
C ARG A 27 -44.42 -28.89 4.76
N GLU A 28 -43.62 -29.42 5.67
CA GLU A 28 -43.65 -29.06 7.08
C GLU A 28 -43.28 -27.59 7.28
N ALA A 29 -42.22 -27.10 6.63
CA ALA A 29 -41.83 -25.69 6.70
C ALA A 29 -42.89 -24.74 6.12
N LEU A 30 -43.57 -25.13 5.04
CA LEU A 30 -44.67 -24.35 4.44
C LEU A 30 -46.02 -24.52 5.18
N SER A 31 -46.05 -25.31 6.27
CA SER A 31 -47.19 -25.33 7.19
C SER A 31 -47.30 -24.03 8.00
N ASP A 32 -46.17 -23.34 8.23
CA ASP A 32 -46.10 -22.01 8.85
C ASP A 32 -46.70 -20.94 7.90
N PRO A 33 -47.73 -20.19 8.34
CA PRO A 33 -48.36 -19.14 7.54
C PRO A 33 -47.39 -18.07 7.02
N LEU A 34 -46.37 -17.68 7.81
CA LEU A 34 -45.41 -16.64 7.43
C LEU A 34 -44.48 -17.13 6.32
N ARG A 35 -43.97 -18.37 6.45
CA ARG A 35 -43.12 -19.00 5.44
C ARG A 35 -43.89 -19.28 4.16
N ARG A 36 -45.16 -19.70 4.27
CA ARG A 36 -46.06 -19.84 3.11
C ARG A 36 -46.28 -18.52 2.39
N GLN A 37 -46.49 -17.43 3.12
CA GLN A 37 -46.69 -16.10 2.53
C GLN A 37 -45.41 -15.58 1.85
N GLU A 38 -44.24 -15.91 2.39
CA GLU A 38 -42.93 -15.66 1.76
C GLU A 38 -42.75 -16.50 0.48
N ALA A 39 -43.05 -17.80 0.53
CA ALA A 39 -43.02 -18.68 -0.65
C ALA A 39 -43.94 -18.19 -1.78
N VAL A 40 -45.16 -17.74 -1.45
CA VAL A 40 -46.10 -17.15 -2.44
C VAL A 40 -45.54 -15.88 -3.07
N ARG A 41 -44.83 -15.03 -2.31
CA ARG A 41 -44.18 -13.85 -2.87
C ARG A 41 -43.05 -14.23 -3.84
N GLN A 42 -42.24 -15.21 -3.47
CA GLN A 42 -41.16 -15.73 -4.33
C GLN A 42 -41.71 -16.36 -5.62
N LEU A 43 -42.80 -17.12 -5.53
CA LEU A 43 -43.52 -17.68 -6.67
C LEU A 43 -44.08 -16.59 -7.60
N ARG A 44 -44.75 -15.57 -7.05
CA ARG A 44 -45.28 -14.44 -7.84
C ARG A 44 -44.19 -13.65 -8.53
N PHE A 45 -43.07 -13.41 -7.83
CA PHE A 45 -41.91 -12.74 -8.41
C PHE A 45 -41.32 -13.56 -9.56
N ARG A 46 -41.11 -14.86 -9.38
CA ARG A 46 -40.62 -15.75 -10.44
C ARG A 46 -41.58 -15.83 -11.62
N HIS A 47 -42.89 -15.83 -11.39
CA HIS A 47 -43.89 -15.82 -12.46
C HIS A 47 -43.85 -14.52 -13.27
N ALA A 48 -43.84 -13.36 -12.60
CA ALA A 48 -43.71 -12.07 -13.27
C ALA A 48 -42.39 -11.97 -14.07
N LEU A 49 -41.29 -12.48 -13.50
CA LEU A 49 -40.01 -12.57 -14.18
C LEU A 49 -40.07 -13.52 -15.39
N ALA A 50 -40.76 -14.65 -15.27
CA ALA A 50 -40.93 -15.58 -16.38
C ALA A 50 -41.80 -14.99 -17.49
N GLU A 51 -42.84 -14.22 -17.17
CA GLU A 51 -43.65 -13.45 -18.14
C GLU A 51 -42.81 -12.40 -18.86
N GLU A 52 -41.96 -11.66 -18.12
CA GLU A 52 -41.07 -10.65 -18.67
C GLU A 52 -39.97 -11.28 -19.57
N LEU A 53 -39.51 -12.50 -19.23
CA LEU A 53 -38.49 -13.24 -19.98
C LEU A 53 -39.03 -14.10 -21.13
N SER A 54 -40.34 -14.34 -21.19
CA SER A 54 -40.99 -15.14 -22.24
C SER A 54 -41.47 -14.33 -23.45
N CYS A 55 -41.05 -13.05 -23.55
CA CYS A 55 -41.23 -12.26 -24.76
C CYS A 55 -40.49 -12.93 -25.96
N PRO A 56 -41.14 -13.17 -27.13
CA PRO A 56 -40.56 -14.04 -28.15
C PRO A 56 -39.40 -13.39 -28.93
N ALA A 57 -38.32 -14.18 -29.04
CA ALA A 57 -37.25 -14.23 -30.06
C ALA A 57 -36.31 -13.02 -30.26
N VAL A 58 -35.07 -13.18 -29.78
CA VAL A 58 -33.85 -12.93 -30.59
C VAL A 58 -32.85 -14.05 -30.24
N ASP A 59 -32.44 -14.82 -31.26
CA ASP A 59 -31.53 -15.98 -31.17
C ASP A 59 -30.06 -15.58 -30.92
N ASP A 60 -29.78 -14.84 -29.85
CA ASP A 60 -28.42 -14.44 -29.48
C ASP A 60 -27.97 -15.07 -28.14
N PRO A 61 -26.93 -15.94 -28.15
CA PRO A 61 -26.33 -16.50 -26.94
C PRO A 61 -25.86 -15.45 -25.91
N ALA A 62 -25.51 -14.23 -26.34
CA ALA A 62 -25.12 -13.14 -25.44
C ALA A 62 -26.28 -12.70 -24.51
N SER A 63 -27.52 -12.79 -24.99
CA SER A 63 -28.71 -12.45 -24.20
C SER A 63 -28.99 -13.47 -23.08
N SER A 64 -28.50 -14.71 -23.17
CA SER A 64 -28.64 -15.71 -22.10
C SER A 64 -27.75 -15.38 -20.90
N ARG A 65 -26.54 -14.84 -21.15
CA ARG A 65 -25.60 -14.41 -20.11
C ARG A 65 -26.08 -13.16 -19.38
N ASP A 66 -26.65 -12.20 -20.11
CA ASP A 66 -27.17 -10.97 -19.52
C ASP A 66 -28.45 -11.21 -18.73
N ARG A 67 -29.27 -12.21 -19.10
CA ARG A 67 -30.41 -12.68 -18.29
C ARG A 67 -29.97 -13.34 -16.98
N LEU A 68 -28.88 -14.12 -17.00
CA LEU A 68 -28.30 -14.71 -15.77
C LEU A 68 -27.70 -13.64 -14.84
N LEU A 69 -27.00 -12.65 -15.40
CA LEU A 69 -26.48 -11.51 -14.65
C LEU A 69 -27.58 -10.63 -14.07
N ALA A 70 -28.66 -10.37 -14.82
CA ALA A 70 -29.82 -9.64 -14.32
C ALA A 70 -30.53 -10.40 -13.19
N LYS A 71 -30.63 -11.75 -13.28
CA LYS A 71 -31.14 -12.61 -12.20
C LYS A 71 -30.35 -12.46 -10.90
N VAL A 72 -29.00 -12.45 -10.99
CA VAL A 72 -28.12 -12.32 -9.82
C VAL A 72 -28.20 -10.92 -9.21
N LEU A 73 -28.13 -9.87 -10.04
CA LEU A 73 -28.15 -8.48 -9.59
C LEU A 73 -29.50 -8.08 -8.95
N LEU A 74 -30.62 -8.59 -9.46
CA LEU A 74 -31.94 -8.31 -8.89
C LEU A 74 -32.19 -9.10 -7.58
N ARG A 75 -31.58 -10.28 -7.42
CA ARG A 75 -31.61 -11.05 -6.17
C ARG A 75 -30.88 -10.31 -5.04
N GLU A 76 -29.70 -9.76 -5.33
CA GLU A 76 -28.95 -8.92 -4.38
C GLU A 76 -29.71 -7.62 -4.01
N LYS A 77 -30.40 -7.02 -4.99
CA LYS A 77 -31.16 -5.79 -4.76
C LYS A 77 -32.44 -6.03 -3.94
N ALA A 78 -33.07 -7.18 -4.07
CA ALA A 78 -34.23 -7.60 -3.27
C ALA A 78 -33.85 -7.91 -1.81
N GLU A 79 -32.64 -8.43 -1.57
CA GLU A 79 -32.09 -8.61 -0.22
C GLU A 79 -31.70 -7.28 0.44
N ALA A 80 -31.18 -6.33 -0.36
CA ALA A 80 -30.79 -5.00 0.10
C ALA A 80 -31.96 -4.05 0.42
N SER A 81 -33.18 -4.34 -0.06
CA SER A 81 -34.37 -3.51 0.15
C SER A 81 -35.26 -3.95 1.31
N ARG A 82 -34.77 -4.86 2.17
CA ARG A 82 -35.42 -5.22 3.44
C ARG A 82 -35.44 -4.01 4.40
N PRO A 83 -36.62 -3.48 4.79
CA PRO A 83 -36.69 -2.47 5.84
C PRO A 83 -36.49 -3.13 7.21
N PRO A 84 -35.85 -2.46 8.19
CA PRO A 84 -35.79 -2.95 9.56
C PRO A 84 -37.18 -2.88 10.21
N GLU A 85 -37.52 -3.94 10.96
CA GLU A 85 -38.74 -3.99 11.77
C GLU A 85 -38.81 -2.80 12.74
N ARG A 86 -39.84 -1.96 12.60
CA ARG A 86 -40.27 -1.02 13.63
C ARG A 86 -41.74 -1.25 13.95
N ARG A 87 -42.01 -1.54 15.23
CA ARG A 87 -43.31 -1.40 15.89
C ARG A 87 -43.68 0.09 16.03
N SER A 88 -44.88 0.48 15.58
CA SER A 88 -45.84 1.28 16.37
C SER A 88 -47.07 1.75 15.57
N GLY A 89 -48.25 1.42 16.09
CA GLY A 89 -49.56 2.12 16.13
C GLY A 89 -50.02 3.14 15.06
N TRP A 90 -51.27 2.92 14.59
CA TRP A 90 -52.44 3.84 14.47
C TRP A 90 -52.20 5.29 13.98
N ARG A 91 -53.00 5.94 13.10
CA ARG A 91 -54.39 5.80 12.62
C ARG A 91 -54.57 6.61 11.31
N ALA A 92 -55.66 6.32 10.60
CA ALA A 92 -56.09 6.85 9.30
C ALA A 92 -56.67 8.29 9.32
N ALA A 93 -56.70 8.97 8.15
CA ALA A 93 -57.92 9.48 7.47
C ALA A 93 -57.54 10.33 6.21
N VAL A 94 -57.94 9.93 4.99
CA VAL A 94 -59.09 10.42 4.16
C VAL A 94 -58.81 11.71 3.33
N LEU A 95 -58.87 11.53 1.99
CA LEU A 95 -59.02 12.50 0.86
C LEU A 95 -60.29 13.41 1.01
N PRO A 96 -60.68 14.40 0.15
CA PRO A 96 -60.33 14.62 -1.28
C PRO A 96 -60.25 16.09 -1.83
N ARG A 97 -59.59 16.21 -3.01
CA ARG A 97 -59.94 16.94 -4.27
C ARG A 97 -60.67 18.32 -4.37
N VAL A 98 -59.98 19.22 -5.11
CA VAL A 98 -60.33 20.01 -6.36
C VAL A 98 -61.07 21.38 -6.28
N TRP A 99 -60.56 22.35 -7.08
CA TRP A 99 -61.19 23.26 -8.09
C TRP A 99 -60.59 24.69 -8.04
N LEU A 100 -59.70 25.10 -8.96
CA LEU A 100 -59.84 25.65 -10.34
C LEU A 100 -59.69 27.21 -10.36
N PRO A 101 -59.34 27.87 -11.48
CA PRO A 101 -58.33 28.92 -11.58
C PRO A 101 -59.00 30.21 -12.11
N VAL A 102 -58.19 31.17 -12.55
CA VAL A 102 -58.43 32.18 -13.63
C VAL A 102 -57.70 33.47 -13.21
N ALA A 103 -56.38 33.48 -13.41
CA ALA A 103 -55.56 34.69 -13.42
C ALA A 103 -54.21 34.50 -14.14
N ILE A 104 -54.09 33.52 -15.06
CA ILE A 104 -52.79 33.11 -15.65
C ILE A 104 -52.55 33.69 -17.05
N ALA A 105 -53.55 34.25 -17.74
CA ALA A 105 -53.39 34.61 -19.15
C ALA A 105 -52.64 35.93 -19.42
N ALA A 106 -52.63 36.90 -18.49
CA ALA A 106 -51.96 38.20 -18.71
C ALA A 106 -50.49 38.23 -18.25
N ALA A 107 -50.13 37.46 -17.20
CA ALA A 107 -48.75 37.34 -16.73
C ALA A 107 -47.88 36.49 -17.67
N ALA A 108 -48.48 35.58 -18.44
CA ALA A 108 -47.76 34.73 -19.37
C ALA A 108 -47.14 35.52 -20.55
N LEU A 109 -47.80 36.55 -21.06
CA LEU A 109 -47.32 37.26 -22.25
C LEU A 109 -46.17 38.24 -21.96
N ILE A 110 -46.15 38.87 -20.77
CA ILE A 110 -45.03 39.72 -20.33
C ILE A 110 -43.82 38.85 -19.93
N ALA A 111 -44.06 37.69 -19.30
CA ALA A 111 -43.01 36.72 -18.99
C ALA A 111 -42.38 36.12 -20.27
N ILE A 112 -43.16 35.88 -21.33
CA ILE A 112 -42.65 35.36 -22.60
C ILE A 112 -41.76 36.39 -23.32
N GLY A 113 -42.11 37.68 -23.28
CA GLY A 113 -41.29 38.76 -23.86
C GLY A 113 -39.93 38.94 -23.17
N VAL A 114 -39.89 38.90 -21.83
CA VAL A 114 -38.64 38.96 -21.05
C VAL A 114 -37.85 37.65 -21.16
N CYS A 115 -38.52 36.49 -21.24
CA CYS A 115 -37.87 35.21 -21.46
C CYS A 115 -37.22 35.09 -22.86
N LEU A 116 -37.77 35.71 -23.90
CA LEU A 116 -37.18 35.61 -25.25
C LEU A 116 -35.92 36.47 -25.41
N LEU A 117 -35.80 37.59 -24.69
CA LEU A 117 -34.58 38.40 -24.66
C LEU A 117 -33.52 37.87 -23.67
N MET A 118 -33.92 37.14 -22.61
CA MET A 118 -32.98 36.40 -21.74
C MET A 118 -32.60 34.99 -22.26
N ARG A 119 -33.32 34.44 -23.25
CA ARG A 119 -33.01 33.13 -23.88
C ARG A 119 -31.77 33.14 -24.78
N GLY A 120 -31.20 34.30 -25.10
CA GLY A 120 -29.95 34.41 -25.86
C GLY A 120 -28.68 33.96 -25.11
N SER A 121 -28.77 33.67 -23.82
CA SER A 121 -27.63 33.18 -23.02
C SER A 121 -28.01 32.15 -21.96
N GLN A 122 -28.99 31.28 -22.25
CA GLN A 122 -29.22 30.11 -21.38
C GLN A 122 -27.94 29.27 -21.36
N ARG A 123 -27.22 29.40 -20.24
CA ARG A 123 -25.95 28.75 -19.99
C ARG A 123 -26.23 27.25 -19.98
N GLN A 124 -25.77 26.56 -21.02
CA GLN A 124 -25.95 25.11 -21.09
C GLN A 124 -25.20 24.49 -19.91
N GLU A 125 -25.91 23.69 -19.11
CA GLU A 125 -25.31 23.03 -17.96
C GLU A 125 -24.17 22.13 -18.44
N PRO A 126 -23.05 22.08 -17.70
CA PRO A 126 -21.96 21.15 -17.98
C PRO A 126 -22.44 19.69 -18.04
N THR A 127 -22.19 19.01 -19.16
CA THR A 127 -22.54 17.58 -19.33
C THR A 127 -21.29 16.73 -19.49
N ALA A 128 -21.38 15.50 -19.01
CA ALA A 128 -20.40 14.44 -19.20
C ALA A 128 -21.03 13.31 -20.03
N SER A 129 -20.27 12.76 -20.96
CA SER A 129 -20.65 11.57 -21.72
C SER A 129 -19.45 10.64 -21.92
N GLY A 130 -19.72 9.37 -22.20
CA GLY A 130 -18.69 8.35 -22.35
C GLY A 130 -18.40 7.60 -21.05
N ASP A 131 -17.22 7.01 -20.97
CA ASP A 131 -16.78 6.19 -19.85
C ASP A 131 -16.07 7.08 -18.83
N LEU A 132 -16.85 7.73 -17.95
CA LEU A 132 -16.35 8.71 -17.00
C LEU A 132 -16.79 8.35 -15.58
N ALA A 133 -15.84 8.35 -14.65
CA ALA A 133 -16.09 8.34 -13.22
C ALA A 133 -16.02 9.77 -12.68
N VAL A 134 -17.14 10.28 -12.17
CA VAL A 134 -17.20 11.60 -11.55
C VAL A 134 -17.09 11.42 -10.05
N TYR A 135 -16.09 12.04 -9.43
CA TYR A 135 -15.88 12.06 -7.99
C TYR A 135 -16.29 13.42 -7.43
N ARG A 136 -17.21 13.39 -6.49
CA ARG A 136 -17.65 14.54 -5.71
C ARG A 136 -17.41 14.23 -4.25
N ASP A 137 -16.61 15.07 -3.60
CA ASP A 137 -16.26 14.92 -2.17
C ASP A 137 -15.70 13.53 -1.85
N GLY A 138 -14.89 12.99 -2.78
CA GLY A 138 -14.28 11.67 -2.69
C GLY A 138 -15.19 10.48 -3.05
N GLN A 139 -16.48 10.70 -3.27
CA GLN A 139 -17.44 9.66 -3.65
C GLN A 139 -17.74 9.64 -5.14
N VAL A 140 -17.91 8.45 -5.72
CA VAL A 140 -18.31 8.30 -7.13
C VAL A 140 -19.80 8.64 -7.28
N VAL A 141 -20.11 9.61 -8.13
CA VAL A 141 -21.49 9.98 -8.51
C VAL A 141 -21.77 9.55 -9.96
N ALA A 142 -23.01 9.18 -10.24
CA ALA A 142 -23.41 8.81 -11.60
C ALA A 142 -23.23 10.00 -12.55
N ALA A 143 -22.63 9.77 -13.72
CA ALA A 143 -22.30 10.82 -14.71
C ALA A 143 -23.52 11.64 -15.18
N GLY A 144 -24.75 11.13 -15.03
CA GLY A 144 -25.99 11.84 -15.33
C GLY A 144 -26.42 12.90 -14.30
N GLY A 145 -25.73 13.03 -13.17
CA GLY A 145 -26.10 13.96 -12.07
C GLY A 145 -25.76 15.43 -12.27
N GLY A 146 -25.33 15.82 -13.48
CA GLY A 146 -24.81 17.16 -13.80
C GLY A 146 -23.41 17.40 -13.19
N LEU A 147 -22.51 17.98 -13.98
CA LEU A 147 -21.15 18.32 -13.53
C LEU A 147 -21.15 19.65 -12.77
N ARG A 148 -20.37 19.75 -11.70
CA ARG A 148 -20.21 20.94 -10.84
C ARG A 148 -18.75 21.38 -10.75
N PRO A 149 -18.48 22.68 -10.50
CA PRO A 149 -17.15 23.10 -10.07
C PRO A 149 -16.72 22.29 -8.83
N GLY A 150 -15.46 21.84 -8.82
CA GLY A 150 -14.88 20.95 -7.81
C GLY A 150 -14.96 19.47 -8.17
N ASP A 151 -15.85 19.06 -9.09
CA ASP A 151 -15.94 17.66 -9.49
C ASP A 151 -14.63 17.20 -10.15
N ARG A 152 -14.11 16.08 -9.67
CA ARG A 152 -12.96 15.39 -10.24
C ARG A 152 -13.48 14.33 -11.21
N VAL A 153 -13.21 14.51 -12.49
CA VAL A 153 -13.62 13.60 -13.54
C VAL A 153 -12.42 12.77 -13.98
N VAL A 154 -12.53 11.46 -13.84
CA VAL A 154 -11.51 10.51 -14.30
C VAL A 154 -12.10 9.73 -15.47
N ALA A 155 -11.43 9.81 -16.61
CA ALA A 155 -11.81 9.02 -17.76
C ALA A 155 -11.45 7.55 -17.58
N GLY A 156 -12.42 6.68 -17.83
CA GLY A 156 -12.26 5.24 -17.92
C GLY A 156 -11.53 4.84 -19.21
N GLU A 157 -11.78 3.62 -19.66
CA GLU A 157 -11.03 2.97 -20.74
C GLU A 157 -11.34 3.53 -22.12
N ARG A 158 -12.57 3.97 -22.32
CA ARG A 158 -13.00 4.53 -23.62
C ARG A 158 -12.78 6.02 -23.72
N GLY A 159 -12.18 6.64 -22.70
CA GLY A 159 -12.19 8.08 -22.56
C GLY A 159 -13.59 8.61 -22.29
N GLY A 160 -13.76 9.91 -22.40
CA GLY A 160 -15.07 10.52 -22.39
C GLY A 160 -15.04 11.96 -22.86
N GLU A 161 -16.20 12.58 -22.92
CA GLU A 161 -16.34 13.96 -23.34
C GLU A 161 -17.01 14.79 -22.25
N LEU A 162 -16.54 16.04 -22.11
CA LEU A 162 -17.18 17.06 -21.30
C LEU A 162 -17.62 18.20 -22.21
N ALA A 163 -18.88 18.60 -22.14
CA ALA A 163 -19.35 19.83 -22.76
C ALA A 163 -19.57 20.89 -21.68
N LEU A 164 -18.83 21.99 -21.75
CA LEU A 164 -18.80 23.03 -20.73
C LEU A 164 -19.35 24.34 -21.29
N GLY A 165 -20.45 24.83 -20.71
CA GLY A 165 -21.03 26.14 -21.01
C GLY A 165 -21.59 26.32 -22.43
N GLY A 166 -21.72 25.23 -23.20
CA GLY A 166 -22.27 25.23 -24.56
C GLY A 166 -21.33 25.74 -25.66
N TYR A 167 -20.07 26.07 -25.34
CA TYR A 167 -19.08 26.57 -26.30
C TYR A 167 -17.70 25.90 -26.17
N CYS A 168 -17.49 25.07 -25.16
CA CYS A 168 -16.24 24.34 -24.93
C CYS A 168 -16.55 22.84 -24.89
N ARG A 169 -15.85 22.05 -25.71
CA ARG A 169 -15.91 20.58 -25.70
C ARG A 169 -14.52 20.04 -25.40
N LEU A 170 -14.46 19.12 -24.44
CA LEU A 170 -13.24 18.50 -23.98
C LEU A 170 -13.35 17.00 -24.21
N ALA A 171 -12.46 16.45 -25.04
CA ALA A 171 -12.30 15.00 -25.17
C ALA A 171 -11.15 14.55 -24.26
N LEU A 172 -11.49 13.75 -23.26
CA LEU A 172 -10.56 13.13 -22.33
C LEU A 172 -10.08 11.82 -22.93
N ALA A 173 -8.78 11.69 -23.13
CA ALA A 173 -8.17 10.41 -23.42
C ALA A 173 -8.37 9.45 -22.23
N PRO A 174 -8.25 8.13 -22.43
CA PRO A 174 -8.33 7.17 -21.34
C PRO A 174 -7.41 7.56 -20.18
N HIS A 175 -7.94 7.54 -18.95
CA HIS A 175 -7.26 7.88 -17.68
C HIS A 175 -6.81 9.32 -17.54
N ALA A 176 -7.26 10.20 -18.44
CA ALA A 176 -7.15 11.62 -18.17
C ALA A 176 -7.93 11.94 -16.90
N GLU A 177 -7.28 12.66 -16.00
CA GLU A 177 -7.88 13.18 -14.78
C GLU A 177 -7.98 14.68 -14.89
N VAL A 178 -9.22 15.18 -14.84
CA VAL A 178 -9.53 16.59 -14.91
C VAL A 178 -10.38 17.01 -13.71
N VAL A 179 -10.01 18.12 -13.07
CA VAL A 179 -10.83 18.78 -12.06
C VAL A 179 -11.50 20.00 -12.67
N LEU A 180 -12.82 20.12 -12.50
CA LEU A 180 -13.59 21.26 -12.98
C LEU A 180 -13.44 22.44 -12.00
N GLN A 181 -13.16 23.65 -12.50
CA GLN A 181 -12.89 24.84 -11.66
C GLN A 181 -13.80 26.03 -12.02
N SER A 182 -14.76 25.83 -12.93
CA SER A 182 -15.46 26.86 -13.72
C SER A 182 -15.86 28.16 -12.99
N ARG A 183 -15.64 29.30 -13.66
CA ARG A 183 -15.99 30.67 -13.19
C ARG A 183 -17.20 31.24 -13.94
N PRO A 184 -17.88 32.28 -13.42
CA PRO A 184 -18.79 33.09 -14.23
C PRO A 184 -18.07 33.61 -15.48
N SER A 185 -18.65 33.43 -16.68
CA SER A 185 -18.14 33.87 -18.00
C SER A 185 -16.82 33.28 -18.55
N SER A 186 -16.16 32.36 -17.83
CA SER A 186 -15.00 31.62 -18.35
C SER A 186 -14.95 30.19 -17.81
N GLN A 187 -14.78 29.21 -18.71
CA GLN A 187 -14.62 27.81 -18.33
C GLN A 187 -13.15 27.56 -17.94
N GLU A 188 -12.95 26.87 -16.83
CA GLU A 188 -11.62 26.56 -16.30
C GLU A 188 -11.59 25.09 -15.88
N VAL A 189 -10.55 24.38 -16.30
CA VAL A 189 -10.28 22.99 -15.94
C VAL A 189 -8.83 22.80 -15.55
N GLU A 190 -8.55 21.82 -14.68
CA GLU A 190 -7.20 21.43 -14.30
C GLU A 190 -6.93 20.00 -14.75
N LEU A 191 -6.05 19.82 -15.74
CA LEU A 191 -5.55 18.53 -16.18
C LEU A 191 -4.41 18.08 -15.27
N ARG A 192 -4.67 17.09 -14.42
CA ARG A 192 -3.69 16.56 -13.45
C ARG A 192 -2.77 15.50 -14.05
N SER A 193 -3.31 14.69 -14.97
CA SER A 193 -2.59 13.63 -15.67
C SER A 193 -3.33 13.23 -16.94
N GLY A 194 -2.61 12.64 -17.90
CA GLY A 194 -3.17 12.12 -19.14
C GLY A 194 -3.30 13.17 -20.24
N THR A 195 -4.15 12.90 -21.24
CA THR A 195 -4.30 13.75 -22.43
C THR A 195 -5.71 14.33 -22.53
N LEU A 196 -5.79 15.63 -22.79
CA LEU A 196 -7.02 16.38 -22.98
C LEU A 196 -7.00 17.09 -24.34
N THR A 197 -7.96 16.79 -25.21
CA THR A 197 -8.21 17.57 -26.42
C THR A 197 -9.30 18.59 -26.14
N SER A 198 -8.99 19.87 -26.30
CA SER A 198 -9.91 20.98 -26.03
C SER A 198 -10.31 21.65 -27.34
N ARG A 199 -11.61 21.78 -27.60
CA ARG A 199 -12.18 22.56 -28.71
C ARG A 199 -13.06 23.67 -28.14
N VAL A 200 -12.68 24.92 -28.41
CA VAL A 200 -13.33 26.12 -27.86
C VAL A 200 -13.84 26.97 -29.02
N GLU A 201 -15.13 27.30 -29.02
CA GLU A 201 -15.73 28.17 -30.03
C GLU A 201 -15.28 29.64 -29.87
N PRO A 202 -14.82 30.31 -30.94
CA PRO A 202 -14.44 31.72 -30.88
C PRO A 202 -15.58 32.64 -30.46
N ALA A 203 -15.24 33.77 -29.83
CA ALA A 203 -16.17 34.85 -29.44
C ALA A 203 -17.33 34.48 -28.49
N ARG A 204 -17.40 33.25 -27.96
CA ARG A 204 -18.45 32.81 -27.02
C ARG A 204 -18.00 32.74 -25.56
N GLY A 205 -16.70 32.85 -25.29
CA GLY A 205 -16.14 32.91 -23.93
C GLY A 205 -14.65 32.55 -23.88
N GLY A 206 -14.01 32.77 -22.73
CA GLY A 206 -12.63 32.34 -22.47
C GLY A 206 -12.57 30.91 -21.93
N PHE A 207 -11.49 30.19 -22.25
CA PHE A 207 -11.17 28.89 -21.68
C PHE A 207 -9.75 28.85 -21.12
N THR A 208 -9.58 28.26 -19.93
CA THR A 208 -8.27 28.03 -19.31
C THR A 208 -8.10 26.56 -18.92
N CYS A 209 -7.03 25.93 -19.40
CA CYS A 209 -6.58 24.60 -18.98
C CYS A 209 -5.34 24.75 -18.09
N ARG A 210 -5.46 24.42 -16.79
CA ARG A 210 -4.34 24.35 -15.86
C ARG A 210 -3.67 22.99 -15.91
N THR A 211 -2.37 22.99 -15.66
CA THR A 211 -1.52 21.80 -15.58
C THR A 211 -0.59 21.96 -14.37
N PRO A 212 0.13 20.89 -13.96
CA PRO A 212 1.13 21.01 -12.89
C PRO A 212 2.26 22.01 -13.17
N LEU A 213 2.44 22.44 -14.41
CA LEU A 213 3.48 23.41 -14.79
C LEU A 213 2.97 24.83 -15.00
N GLY A 214 1.66 25.08 -14.93
CA GLY A 214 1.08 26.39 -15.17
C GLY A 214 -0.22 26.33 -16.00
N ALA A 215 -0.52 27.36 -16.78
CA ALA A 215 -1.82 27.52 -17.43
C ALA A 215 -1.74 27.73 -18.95
N ILE A 216 -2.79 27.30 -19.63
CA ILE A 216 -3.00 27.42 -21.07
C ILE A 216 -4.31 28.19 -21.27
N ARG A 217 -4.31 29.29 -22.03
CA ARG A 217 -5.46 30.20 -22.21
C ARG A 217 -5.80 30.41 -23.67
N VAL A 218 -7.09 30.39 -24.01
CA VAL A 218 -7.59 30.57 -25.38
C VAL A 218 -8.92 31.35 -25.44
N VAL A 219 -9.17 31.96 -26.61
CA VAL A 219 -10.45 32.59 -26.99
C VAL A 219 -10.83 32.09 -28.41
N GLY A 220 -11.13 30.80 -28.53
CA GLY A 220 -11.54 30.18 -29.81
C GLY A 220 -10.44 29.41 -30.53
N THR A 221 -10.18 28.15 -30.14
CA THR A 221 -8.99 27.37 -30.55
C THR A 221 -9.23 25.89 -30.29
N GLU A 222 -8.58 25.03 -31.08
CA GLU A 222 -8.51 23.59 -30.83
C GLU A 222 -7.07 23.18 -30.52
N PHE A 223 -6.85 22.48 -29.39
CA PHE A 223 -5.51 22.08 -28.95
C PHE A 223 -5.55 20.82 -28.10
N VAL A 224 -4.41 20.11 -28.05
CA VAL A 224 -4.19 18.92 -27.22
C VAL A 224 -3.19 19.26 -26.13
N THR A 225 -3.51 18.92 -24.89
CA THR A 225 -2.59 19.04 -23.74
C THR A 225 -2.36 17.65 -23.17
N THR A 226 -1.10 17.27 -22.98
CA THR A 226 -0.71 16.03 -22.31
C THR A 226 0.11 16.34 -21.07
N VAL A 227 -0.25 15.78 -19.93
CA VAL A 227 0.50 15.88 -18.67
C VAL A 227 1.07 14.51 -18.33
N ASN A 228 2.39 14.39 -18.47
CA ASN A 228 3.17 13.22 -18.11
C ASN A 228 4.02 13.53 -16.89
N HIS A 229 4.06 12.67 -15.89
CA HIS A 229 4.99 12.82 -14.76
C HIS A 229 6.21 11.94 -15.04
N LEU A 230 7.36 12.55 -15.40
CA LEU A 230 8.58 11.81 -15.67
C LEU A 230 9.21 11.25 -14.40
N SER A 231 9.74 10.05 -14.53
CA SER A 231 10.60 9.38 -13.56
C SER A 231 12.03 9.32 -14.11
N LEU A 232 12.92 10.26 -13.75
CA LEU A 232 14.31 10.23 -14.25
C LEU A 232 15.12 9.12 -13.54
N HIS A 233 15.70 8.20 -14.32
CA HIS A 233 16.59 7.13 -13.90
C HIS A 233 17.99 7.34 -14.49
N ASN A 234 18.80 8.22 -13.89
CA ASN A 234 20.24 8.20 -14.11
C ASN A 234 20.90 7.89 -12.76
N GLY A 235 21.59 6.75 -12.71
CA GLY A 235 21.90 5.98 -11.51
C GLY A 235 22.91 6.56 -10.50
N GLU A 236 23.01 7.87 -10.32
CA GLU A 236 23.96 8.46 -9.35
C GLU A 236 23.40 9.61 -8.50
N GLY A 237 22.08 9.81 -8.43
CA GLY A 237 21.51 10.85 -7.56
C GLY A 237 20.03 10.66 -7.17
N PRO A 238 19.54 11.42 -6.17
CA PRO A 238 18.15 11.36 -5.74
C PRO A 238 17.21 11.71 -6.90
N MET A 239 16.29 10.78 -7.19
CA MET A 239 15.31 10.88 -8.27
C MET A 239 14.46 12.17 -8.13
N ARG A 240 14.42 12.98 -9.20
CA ARG A 240 13.60 14.20 -9.30
C ARG A 240 12.41 13.93 -10.22
N LYS A 241 11.19 14.24 -9.79
CA LYS A 241 10.03 14.28 -10.69
C LYS A 241 10.00 15.63 -11.39
N SER A 242 9.96 15.58 -12.71
CA SER A 242 9.57 16.69 -13.56
C SER A 242 8.24 16.32 -14.19
N ALA A 243 7.20 17.15 -14.04
CA ALA A 243 6.08 17.05 -14.95
C ALA A 243 6.59 17.51 -16.33
N LEU A 244 6.21 16.77 -17.36
CA LEU A 244 6.24 17.20 -18.75
C LEU A 244 4.83 17.57 -19.15
N VAL A 245 4.64 18.78 -19.63
CA VAL A 245 3.40 19.22 -20.24
C VAL A 245 3.67 19.44 -21.71
N THR A 246 3.01 18.68 -22.58
CA THR A 246 3.08 18.89 -24.02
C THR A 246 1.80 19.58 -24.48
N VAL A 247 1.94 20.68 -25.19
CA VAL A 247 0.83 21.42 -25.81
C VAL A 247 1.01 21.34 -27.32
N VAL A 248 -0.03 20.91 -28.03
CA VAL A 248 -0.09 20.85 -29.50
C VAL A 248 -1.30 21.65 -29.95
N VAL A 249 -1.11 22.67 -30.79
CA VAL A 249 -2.21 23.51 -31.28
C VAL A 249 -2.67 23.00 -32.64
N LEU A 250 -3.92 22.57 -32.71
CA LEU A 250 -4.52 22.03 -33.94
C LEU A 250 -5.09 23.14 -34.82
N SER A 251 -5.76 24.14 -34.22
CA SER A 251 -6.25 25.33 -34.93
C SER A 251 -6.36 26.53 -33.99
N GLY A 252 -6.17 27.75 -34.51
CA GLY A 252 -6.18 28.99 -33.72
C GLY A 252 -4.81 29.30 -33.11
N ALA A 253 -4.80 29.88 -31.90
CA ALA A 253 -3.59 30.19 -31.17
C ALA A 253 -3.80 30.01 -29.66
N VAL A 254 -2.77 29.50 -28.99
CA VAL A 254 -2.77 29.22 -27.56
C VAL A 254 -1.77 30.12 -26.85
N ALA A 255 -2.23 30.92 -25.89
CA ALA A 255 -1.33 31.57 -24.95
C ALA A 255 -0.99 30.59 -23.83
N PHE A 256 0.30 30.36 -23.57
CA PHE A 256 0.75 29.51 -22.48
C PHE A 256 1.54 30.32 -21.45
N ASP A 257 1.47 29.86 -20.21
CA ASP A 257 2.34 30.25 -19.11
C ASP A 257 2.71 28.96 -18.35
N LEU A 258 3.76 28.29 -18.79
CA LEU A 258 4.14 26.94 -18.39
C LEU A 258 5.63 26.87 -18.05
N ALA A 259 5.96 26.25 -16.92
CA ALA A 259 7.32 26.07 -16.41
C ALA A 259 8.13 27.38 -16.36
N GLY A 260 7.49 28.49 -15.98
CA GLY A 260 8.10 29.82 -15.92
C GLY A 260 8.38 30.46 -17.29
N GLN A 261 7.85 29.87 -18.37
CA GLN A 261 7.89 30.44 -19.72
C GLN A 261 6.49 30.88 -20.13
N SER A 262 6.37 32.07 -20.69
CA SER A 262 5.12 32.53 -21.30
C SER A 262 5.32 32.79 -22.79
N GLY A 263 4.28 32.57 -23.60
CA GLY A 263 4.33 32.79 -25.04
C GLY A 263 3.04 32.42 -25.76
N LEU A 264 3.10 32.42 -27.09
CA LEU A 264 2.03 31.98 -27.98
C LEU A 264 2.48 30.76 -28.76
N LEU A 265 1.57 29.82 -28.99
CA LEU A 265 1.70 28.74 -29.96
C LEU A 265 0.61 28.93 -31.03
N ALA A 266 1.00 28.96 -32.30
CA ALA A 266 0.09 29.02 -33.44
C ALA A 266 -0.33 27.62 -33.91
N ALA A 267 -1.35 27.54 -34.76
CA ALA A 267 -1.80 26.28 -35.37
C ALA A 267 -0.65 25.51 -36.04
N GLY A 268 -0.57 24.21 -35.77
CA GLY A 268 0.51 23.32 -36.23
C GLY A 268 1.73 23.30 -35.31
N GLU A 269 1.85 24.21 -34.34
CA GLU A 269 2.96 24.23 -33.41
C GLU A 269 2.73 23.29 -32.23
N SER A 270 3.83 22.71 -31.72
CA SER A 270 3.84 21.96 -30.48
C SER A 270 5.03 22.37 -29.62
N LYS A 271 4.85 22.32 -28.30
CA LYS A 271 5.92 22.57 -27.35
C LYS A 271 5.74 21.71 -26.10
N THR A 272 6.84 21.11 -25.67
CA THR A 272 6.92 20.35 -24.42
C THR A 272 7.65 21.17 -23.37
N PHE A 273 7.02 21.32 -22.22
CA PHE A 273 7.53 22.05 -21.06
C PHE A 273 7.93 21.02 -20.00
N GLY A 274 9.15 21.10 -19.50
CA GLY A 274 9.59 20.32 -18.35
C GLY A 274 9.72 21.22 -17.14
N GLY A 275 8.97 20.92 -16.08
CA GLY A 275 9.22 21.56 -14.80
C GLY A 275 10.49 21.00 -14.21
N GLN A 276 11.55 21.81 -14.13
CA GLN A 276 12.53 21.59 -13.05
C GLN A 276 11.73 21.63 -11.74
N PRO A 277 11.94 20.69 -10.78
CA PRO A 277 11.36 20.85 -9.46
C PRO A 277 11.69 22.25 -8.98
N VAL A 278 10.65 23.00 -8.60
CA VAL A 278 10.84 24.39 -8.17
C VAL A 278 11.85 24.36 -7.04
N ALA A 279 12.93 25.12 -7.18
CA ALA A 279 14.02 25.10 -6.22
C ALA A 279 13.46 25.27 -4.79
N GLY A 280 13.73 24.30 -3.92
CA GLY A 280 13.22 24.26 -2.55
C GLY A 280 12.01 23.36 -2.30
N GLU A 281 11.30 22.84 -3.31
CA GLU A 281 10.25 21.84 -3.08
C GLU A 281 10.84 20.52 -2.55
N VAL A 282 10.22 19.98 -1.50
CA VAL A 282 10.64 18.76 -0.80
C VAL A 282 9.64 17.63 -1.02
N ALA A 283 8.36 17.86 -0.76
CA ALA A 283 7.31 16.85 -0.84
C ALA A 283 5.95 17.45 -1.26
N ARG A 284 5.13 16.69 -1.98
CA ARG A 284 3.75 17.08 -2.34
C ARG A 284 2.75 16.34 -1.46
N LEU A 285 2.01 17.08 -0.66
CA LEU A 285 1.11 16.55 0.37
C LEU A 285 -0.31 17.09 0.13
N ALA A 286 -1.29 16.53 0.82
CA ALA A 286 -2.59 17.18 0.95
C ALA A 286 -3.09 17.13 2.38
N ILE A 287 -3.69 18.22 2.84
CA ILE A 287 -4.47 18.23 4.09
C ILE A 287 -5.87 17.71 3.74
N LEU A 288 -6.24 16.59 4.33
CA LEU A 288 -7.58 16.01 4.20
C LEU A 288 -8.46 16.60 5.29
N GLY A 289 -9.51 17.28 4.87
CA GLY A 289 -10.44 17.97 5.75
C GLY A 289 -11.31 17.00 6.53
N THR A 290 -11.47 17.32 7.81
CA THR A 290 -12.34 16.63 8.76
C THR A 290 -13.48 17.52 9.25
N GLY A 291 -13.55 18.77 8.77
CA GLY A 291 -14.41 19.81 9.33
C GLY A 291 -13.87 20.43 10.61
N ALA A 292 -12.60 20.18 10.95
CA ALA A 292 -11.95 20.81 12.09
C ALA A 292 -11.83 22.34 11.91
N PRO A 293 -11.92 23.13 13.00
CA PRO A 293 -11.73 24.58 12.95
C PRO A 293 -10.35 24.98 12.42
N GLU A 294 -10.26 26.19 11.88
CA GLU A 294 -8.98 26.82 11.53
C GLU A 294 -8.06 26.89 12.76
N GLY A 295 -6.76 26.66 12.54
CA GLY A 295 -5.75 26.63 13.60
C GLY A 295 -5.59 25.27 14.28
N THR A 296 -6.44 24.28 13.96
CA THR A 296 -6.25 22.91 14.45
C THR A 296 -4.91 22.36 13.99
N VAL A 297 -4.15 21.77 14.92
CA VAL A 297 -2.82 21.24 14.61
C VAL A 297 -2.92 19.79 14.17
N ALA A 298 -2.47 19.50 12.94
CA ALA A 298 -2.27 18.13 12.47
C ALA A 298 -0.86 17.65 12.80
N LEU A 299 -0.73 16.40 13.26
CA LEU A 299 0.53 15.73 13.57
C LEU A 299 0.72 14.55 12.63
N PHE A 300 1.89 14.43 12.01
CA PHE A 300 2.20 13.36 11.07
C PHE A 300 3.71 13.11 10.99
N GLY A 301 4.11 12.02 10.34
CA GLY A 301 5.51 11.76 10.00
C GLY A 301 5.71 11.81 8.49
N HIS A 302 6.97 12.00 8.07
CA HIS A 302 7.34 11.82 6.66
C HIS A 302 8.79 11.35 6.51
N GLY A 303 9.02 10.49 5.52
CA GLY A 303 10.34 10.05 5.09
C GLY A 303 10.93 10.95 3.99
N PHE A 304 12.23 11.20 4.02
CA PHE A 304 12.95 12.02 3.05
C PHE A 304 14.13 11.24 2.44
N PRO A 305 14.33 11.30 1.11
CA PRO A 305 15.49 10.70 0.46
C PRO A 305 16.82 11.26 0.97
N LYS A 306 17.88 10.45 0.85
CA LYS A 306 19.25 10.84 1.18
C LYS A 306 19.65 12.15 0.49
N GLY A 307 20.26 13.05 1.25
CA GLY A 307 20.72 14.37 0.79
C GLY A 307 19.60 15.39 0.56
N MET A 308 18.32 15.02 0.69
CA MET A 308 17.21 15.94 0.38
C MET A 308 17.05 17.03 1.43
N LEU A 309 17.17 16.70 2.73
CA LEU A 309 16.86 17.60 3.84
C LEU A 309 17.98 17.60 4.87
N LYS A 310 18.50 18.76 5.25
CA LYS A 310 19.42 18.90 6.39
C LYS A 310 18.64 19.06 7.69
N ARG A 311 19.25 18.77 8.84
CA ARG A 311 18.59 18.83 10.15
C ARG A 311 18.10 20.24 10.52
N ASP A 312 18.78 21.27 10.04
CA ASP A 312 18.53 22.70 10.29
C ASP A 312 17.75 23.39 9.17
N ASP A 313 17.37 22.68 8.10
CA ASP A 313 16.54 23.23 7.04
C ASP A 313 15.16 23.61 7.61
N ALA A 314 14.81 24.90 7.51
CA ALA A 314 13.45 25.36 7.80
C ALA A 314 12.50 24.93 6.68
N LEU A 315 11.34 24.38 7.04
CA LEU A 315 10.40 23.77 6.10
C LEU A 315 8.98 24.26 6.30
N SER A 316 8.41 25.00 5.36
CA SER A 316 7.01 25.49 5.41
C SER A 316 6.10 24.64 4.53
N LEU A 317 4.82 24.50 4.88
CA LEU A 317 3.84 23.87 3.98
C LEU A 317 3.17 24.96 3.14
N LYS A 318 3.40 24.97 1.83
CA LYS A 318 2.84 25.94 0.89
C LYS A 318 1.57 25.43 0.25
N ARG A 319 0.47 26.19 0.35
CA ARG A 319 -0.77 25.88 -0.36
C ARG A 319 -0.60 26.00 -1.86
N VAL A 320 -1.11 25.05 -2.64
CA VAL A 320 -1.04 25.08 -4.11
C VAL A 320 -1.98 26.14 -4.70
N ASP A 321 -3.14 26.35 -4.09
CA ASP A 321 -4.20 27.23 -4.60
C ASP A 321 -3.88 28.74 -4.49
N THR A 322 -3.26 29.14 -3.38
CA THR A 322 -3.03 30.53 -2.98
C THR A 322 -1.55 30.87 -2.91
N GLY A 323 -0.67 29.86 -2.84
CA GLY A 323 0.75 30.05 -2.58
C GLY A 323 1.07 30.45 -1.13
N ALA A 324 0.06 30.55 -0.24
CA ALA A 324 0.27 30.92 1.14
C ALA A 324 1.07 29.85 1.90
N LEU A 325 1.99 30.30 2.76
CA LEU A 325 2.74 29.42 3.65
C LEU A 325 1.93 29.18 4.92
N LEU A 326 1.79 27.92 5.28
CA LEU A 326 1.26 27.46 6.56
C LEU A 326 2.42 27.24 7.51
N ARG A 327 2.20 27.58 8.77
CA ARG A 327 3.17 27.38 9.84
C ARG A 327 3.35 25.89 10.08
N THR A 328 4.60 25.50 10.21
CA THR A 328 4.99 24.11 10.43
C THR A 328 6.08 24.02 11.49
N GLN A 329 6.17 22.83 12.08
CA GLN A 329 7.23 22.42 12.98
C GLN A 329 7.77 21.10 12.47
N VAL A 330 9.10 20.93 12.51
CA VAL A 330 9.78 19.71 12.09
C VAL A 330 10.72 19.26 13.19
N ASN A 331 10.61 18.00 13.58
CA ASN A 331 11.51 17.36 14.54
C ASN A 331 12.14 16.13 13.86
N PRO A 332 13.40 16.21 13.40
CA PRO A 332 14.12 15.06 12.85
C PRO A 332 14.19 13.91 13.86
N VAL A 333 13.88 12.70 13.40
CA VAL A 333 13.84 11.48 14.22
C VAL A 333 15.05 10.59 13.93
N THR A 334 15.28 10.30 12.64
CA THR A 334 16.39 9.45 12.19
C THR A 334 17.08 10.10 11.00
N SER A 335 18.38 9.82 10.83
CA SER A 335 19.22 10.42 9.79
C SER A 335 19.83 9.37 8.85
N TRP A 336 20.17 9.81 7.65
CA TRP A 336 21.02 9.06 6.73
C TRP A 336 22.49 9.15 7.18
N PRO A 337 23.36 8.24 6.70
CA PRO A 337 24.80 8.29 7.01
C PRO A 337 25.51 9.60 6.60
N ASP A 338 24.95 10.37 5.66
CA ASP A 338 25.47 11.68 5.27
C ASP A 338 24.97 12.84 6.16
N GLY A 339 24.26 12.52 7.25
CA GLY A 339 23.69 13.50 8.19
C GLY A 339 22.38 14.15 7.73
N SER A 340 21.91 13.87 6.52
CA SER A 340 20.60 14.33 6.06
C SER A 340 19.47 13.65 6.83
N VAL A 341 18.35 14.34 7.00
CA VAL A 341 17.16 13.80 7.68
C VAL A 341 16.58 12.66 6.84
N LYS A 342 16.35 11.52 7.49
CA LYS A 342 15.68 10.36 6.89
C LYS A 342 14.20 10.34 7.25
N VAL A 343 13.84 10.49 8.53
CA VAL A 343 12.44 10.62 8.97
C VAL A 343 12.36 11.81 9.91
N ALA A 344 11.29 12.59 9.78
CA ALA A 344 10.91 13.60 10.77
C ALA A 344 9.44 13.43 11.17
N VAL A 345 9.12 13.87 12.39
CA VAL A 345 7.74 14.18 12.76
C VAL A 345 7.48 15.65 12.50
N LEU A 346 6.29 15.94 11.97
CA LEU A 346 5.87 17.25 11.56
C LEU A 346 4.56 17.62 12.26
N ALA A 347 4.44 18.89 12.58
CA ALA A 347 3.16 19.50 12.94
C ALA A 347 2.86 20.63 11.97
N VAL A 348 1.59 20.81 11.62
CA VAL A 348 1.13 21.91 10.77
C VAL A 348 -0.12 22.53 11.36
N GLU A 349 -0.17 23.85 11.38
CA GLU A 349 -1.37 24.61 11.72
C GLU A 349 -2.27 24.68 10.48
N CYS A 350 -3.37 23.93 10.50
CA CYS A 350 -4.22 23.76 9.34
C CYS A 350 -5.25 24.90 9.19
N PRO A 351 -5.54 25.35 7.95
CA PRO A 351 -6.76 26.10 7.70
C PRO A 351 -8.00 25.21 7.92
N ALA A 352 -9.17 25.83 8.05
CA ALA A 352 -10.42 25.07 8.02
C ALA A 352 -10.59 24.41 6.64
N VAL A 353 -10.76 23.09 6.62
CA VAL A 353 -11.03 22.31 5.41
C VAL A 353 -12.23 21.41 5.70
N GLU A 354 -13.26 21.56 4.87
CA GLU A 354 -14.52 20.80 4.99
C GLU A 354 -14.29 19.30 4.94
N LYS A 355 -15.14 18.54 5.65
CA LYS A 355 -15.02 17.09 5.71
C LYS A 355 -15.10 16.47 4.32
N GLY A 356 -14.10 15.65 3.98
CA GLY A 356 -14.01 14.97 2.67
C GLY A 356 -13.36 15.81 1.57
N GLN A 357 -13.03 17.08 1.82
CA GLN A 357 -12.23 17.89 0.89
C GLN A 357 -10.73 17.64 1.10
N ALA A 358 -9.93 17.95 0.09
CA ALA A 358 -8.48 17.91 0.15
C ALA A 358 -7.88 19.26 -0.27
N LEU A 359 -7.00 19.81 0.57
CA LEU A 359 -6.20 20.99 0.28
C LEU A 359 -4.79 20.57 -0.15
N GLU A 360 -4.51 20.65 -1.45
CA GLU A 360 -3.20 20.32 -2.02
C GLU A 360 -2.14 21.30 -1.55
N CYS A 361 -1.00 20.76 -1.13
CA CYS A 361 0.11 21.50 -0.55
C CYS A 361 1.46 20.97 -1.06
N VAL A 362 2.50 21.81 -0.93
CA VAL A 362 3.88 21.44 -1.18
C VAL A 362 4.73 21.84 0.01
N LEU A 363 5.44 20.88 0.59
CA LEU A 363 6.45 21.15 1.61
C LEU A 363 7.65 21.78 0.92
N VAL A 364 8.06 22.97 1.36
CA VAL A 364 9.13 23.76 0.75
C VAL A 364 10.18 24.16 1.79
N LYS A 365 11.45 24.18 1.38
CA LYS A 365 12.54 24.78 2.15
C LYS A 365 12.42 26.30 2.12
N GLY A 366 12.63 26.94 3.27
CA GLY A 366 12.68 28.39 3.37
C GLY A 366 12.08 28.92 4.67
N ALA A 367 11.96 30.25 4.73
CA ALA A 367 11.46 30.95 5.90
C ALA A 367 10.02 30.51 6.27
N GLN A 368 9.78 30.37 7.57
CA GLN A 368 8.45 30.22 8.15
C GLN A 368 7.72 31.55 8.13
N PRO A 369 6.39 31.58 7.93
CA PRO A 369 5.59 32.80 8.04
C PRO A 369 5.66 33.40 9.47
N ASP A 370 5.79 32.55 10.49
CA ASP A 370 6.12 32.89 11.88
C ASP A 370 6.67 31.63 12.56
N ALA A 371 7.95 31.64 12.95
CA ALA A 371 8.51 30.52 13.72
C ALA A 371 7.85 30.43 15.11
N GLY A 372 7.48 31.58 15.68
CA GLY A 372 7.04 31.85 17.05
C GLY A 372 7.74 31.05 18.15
N GLN A 373 7.24 31.18 19.37
CA GLN A 373 7.91 30.63 20.54
C GLN A 373 7.60 29.13 20.70
N PRO A 374 8.59 28.28 21.02
CA PRO A 374 8.35 26.91 21.42
C PRO A 374 7.33 26.84 22.57
N LEU A 375 6.45 25.84 22.55
CA LEU A 375 5.50 25.63 23.64
C LEU A 375 6.26 25.23 24.91
N ASP A 376 6.05 25.98 25.99
CA ASP A 376 6.46 25.57 27.33
C ASP A 376 5.47 24.53 27.86
N LEU A 377 5.92 23.29 28.04
CA LEU A 377 5.05 22.18 28.43
C LEU A 377 4.39 22.42 29.79
N ALA A 378 5.11 22.96 30.77
CA ALA A 378 4.58 23.20 32.11
C ALA A 378 3.47 24.27 32.08
N ALA A 379 3.67 25.36 31.34
CA ALA A 379 2.67 26.40 31.12
C ALA A 379 1.46 25.85 30.34
N ALA A 380 1.67 25.05 29.31
CA ALA A 380 0.60 24.48 28.50
C ALA A 380 -0.27 23.47 29.28
N LEU A 381 0.32 22.79 30.27
CA LEU A 381 -0.36 21.87 31.18
C LEU A 381 -0.96 22.56 32.41
N LYS A 382 -0.72 23.85 32.64
CA LYS A 382 -1.21 24.57 33.81
C LYS A 382 -2.74 24.50 33.91
N GLY A 383 -3.23 23.98 35.03
CA GLY A 383 -4.67 23.81 35.29
C GLY A 383 -5.33 22.63 34.56
N ARG A 384 -4.56 21.84 33.81
CA ARG A 384 -5.02 20.58 33.21
C ARG A 384 -4.81 19.43 34.20
N LYS A 385 -5.50 18.31 33.97
CA LYS A 385 -5.29 17.05 34.71
C LYS A 385 -5.30 15.88 33.73
N ALA A 386 -4.41 14.91 33.91
CA ALA A 386 -4.50 13.64 33.21
C ALA A 386 -3.99 12.50 34.09
N ALA A 387 -4.74 11.41 34.15
CA ALA A 387 -4.38 10.26 34.98
C ALA A 387 -4.79 8.94 34.34
N ILE A 388 -3.98 7.91 34.59
CA ILE A 388 -4.31 6.52 34.33
C ILE A 388 -4.72 5.88 35.66
N THR A 389 -5.87 5.21 35.68
CA THR A 389 -6.32 4.42 36.84
C THR A 389 -6.46 2.96 36.46
N ILE A 390 -5.86 2.10 37.28
CA ILE A 390 -5.93 0.65 37.20
C ILE A 390 -6.69 0.17 38.41
N THR A 391 -7.77 -0.57 38.18
CA THR A 391 -8.60 -1.15 39.24
C THR A 391 -8.45 -2.65 39.21
N PRO A 392 -7.64 -3.26 40.10
CA PRO A 392 -7.50 -4.70 40.13
C PRO A 392 -8.80 -5.37 40.55
N ARG A 393 -8.94 -6.67 40.22
CA ARG A 393 -10.04 -7.49 40.72
C ARG A 393 -10.07 -7.51 42.26
N GLU A 394 -8.89 -7.60 42.87
CA GLU A 394 -8.69 -7.59 44.32
C GLU A 394 -7.64 -6.54 44.69
N GLY A 395 -7.89 -5.78 45.76
CA GLY A 395 -7.00 -4.71 46.23
C GLY A 395 -7.52 -3.31 45.94
N LYS A 396 -6.66 -2.30 46.13
CA LYS A 396 -7.01 -0.89 45.93
C LYS A 396 -6.69 -0.46 44.49
N PRO A 397 -7.49 0.44 43.89
CA PRO A 397 -7.10 1.08 42.63
C PRO A 397 -5.75 1.81 42.76
N TRP A 398 -4.97 1.77 41.69
CA TRP A 398 -3.76 2.57 41.54
C TRP A 398 -3.99 3.66 40.51
N THR A 399 -3.59 4.88 40.83
CA THR A 399 -3.72 6.03 39.94
C THR A 399 -2.37 6.70 39.74
N LEU A 400 -1.96 6.84 38.47
CA LEU A 400 -0.77 7.55 38.05
C LEU A 400 -1.16 8.94 37.54
N ASP A 401 -0.62 9.99 38.18
CA ASP A 401 -0.67 11.35 37.64
C ASP A 401 0.37 11.51 36.52
N LEU A 402 -0.11 11.63 35.29
CA LEU A 402 0.75 11.73 34.12
C LEU A 402 1.38 13.11 33.99
N LEU A 403 0.72 14.17 34.46
CA LEU A 403 1.22 15.52 34.26
C LEU A 403 2.35 15.84 35.22
N ALA A 404 2.28 15.32 36.45
CA ALA A 404 3.38 15.41 37.41
C ALA A 404 4.68 14.80 36.86
N GLY A 405 4.61 13.61 36.26
CA GLY A 405 5.77 12.98 35.61
C GLY A 405 6.24 13.71 34.34
N ALA A 406 5.32 14.31 33.59
CA ALA A 406 5.63 15.04 32.37
C ALA A 406 6.41 16.35 32.61
N VAL A 407 6.18 17.01 33.76
CA VAL A 407 6.85 18.28 34.12
C VAL A 407 7.96 18.11 35.16
N ALA A 408 8.32 16.86 35.50
CA ALA A 408 9.41 16.58 36.41
C ALA A 408 10.74 17.15 35.86
N ALA A 409 11.57 17.72 36.75
CA ALA A 409 12.77 18.47 36.36
C ALA A 409 13.84 17.62 35.63
N ASP A 410 13.85 16.32 35.88
CA ASP A 410 14.69 15.32 35.23
C ASP A 410 14.11 14.81 33.90
N ASN A 411 12.82 15.04 33.63
CA ASN A 411 12.19 14.64 32.39
C ASN A 411 12.44 15.64 31.24
N LYS A 412 13.61 15.48 30.62
CA LYS A 412 14.07 16.30 29.48
C LYS A 412 13.75 15.69 28.12
N GLU A 413 13.16 14.51 28.08
CA GLU A 413 12.89 13.84 26.82
C GLU A 413 11.79 14.55 26.04
N ARG A 414 12.05 14.84 24.75
CA ARG A 414 11.08 15.47 23.86
C ARG A 414 10.99 14.71 22.54
N TRP A 415 9.75 14.36 22.16
CA TRP A 415 9.47 13.73 20.87
C TRP A 415 9.04 14.77 19.84
N HIS A 416 8.07 15.61 20.22
CA HIS A 416 7.78 16.89 19.58
C HIS A 416 8.40 18.01 20.42
N SER A 417 9.08 18.94 19.76
CA SER A 417 9.71 20.09 20.42
C SER A 417 9.64 21.31 19.52
N GLY A 418 8.65 22.17 19.75
CA GLY A 418 8.50 23.39 18.96
C GLY A 418 7.20 24.13 19.25
N PRO A 419 6.83 25.08 18.38
CA PRO A 419 5.75 26.03 18.61
C PRO A 419 4.33 25.46 18.42
N LEU A 420 4.18 24.35 17.69
CA LEU A 420 2.88 23.78 17.36
C LEU A 420 2.55 22.56 18.22
N ALA A 421 3.58 21.83 18.64
CA ALA A 421 3.44 20.65 19.47
C ALA A 421 4.64 20.45 20.39
N VAL A 422 4.37 20.04 21.61
CA VAL A 422 5.37 19.57 22.57
C VAL A 422 4.90 18.26 23.17
N SER A 423 5.82 17.32 23.35
CA SER A 423 5.47 16.05 24.00
C SER A 423 6.65 15.42 24.72
N THR A 424 6.33 14.61 25.73
CA THR A 424 7.28 13.89 26.55
C THR A 424 6.72 12.52 26.94
N ARG A 425 7.56 11.65 27.50
CA ARG A 425 7.18 10.31 27.95
C ARG A 425 7.22 10.23 29.46
N VAL A 426 6.27 9.48 30.01
CA VAL A 426 6.18 9.10 31.42
C VAL A 426 6.17 7.59 31.51
N GLU A 427 7.03 7.03 32.35
CA GLU A 427 7.09 5.59 32.63
C GLU A 427 6.95 5.35 34.12
N ALA A 428 6.20 4.32 34.49
CA ALA A 428 6.05 3.90 35.89
C ALA A 428 5.77 2.40 35.99
N ASN A 429 6.39 1.74 36.95
CA ASN A 429 5.99 0.38 37.33
C ASN A 429 4.67 0.43 38.08
N ILE A 430 3.84 -0.59 37.90
CA ILE A 430 2.60 -0.72 38.67
C ILE A 430 2.94 -1.47 39.94
N PRO A 431 2.59 -0.95 41.14
CA PRO A 431 2.91 -1.63 42.38
C PRO A 431 2.25 -3.01 42.43
N PRO A 432 2.97 -4.08 42.82
CA PRO A 432 2.42 -5.45 42.82
C PRO A 432 1.17 -5.60 43.68
N GLU A 433 1.07 -4.88 44.80
CA GLU A 433 -0.10 -4.85 45.69
C GLU A 433 -1.37 -4.30 45.02
N ASN A 434 -1.22 -3.58 43.91
CA ASN A 434 -2.33 -3.07 43.09
C ASN A 434 -2.64 -3.98 41.89
N LEU A 435 -1.98 -5.14 41.77
CA LEU A 435 -2.16 -6.10 40.69
C LEU A 435 -2.06 -7.57 41.17
N GLY A 436 -2.52 -7.87 42.39
CA GLY A 436 -2.55 -9.25 42.90
C GLY A 436 -1.17 -9.91 42.98
N GLY A 437 -0.12 -9.12 43.23
CA GLY A 437 1.27 -9.58 43.33
C GLY A 437 2.02 -9.64 42.00
N VAL A 438 1.41 -9.24 40.88
CA VAL A 438 2.08 -9.22 39.57
C VAL A 438 3.14 -8.12 39.53
N THR A 439 4.38 -8.51 39.23
CA THR A 439 5.55 -7.62 39.23
C THR A 439 6.05 -7.25 37.83
N SER A 440 5.50 -7.87 36.79
CA SER A 440 5.93 -7.69 35.39
C SER A 440 5.21 -6.57 34.64
N ALA A 441 4.38 -5.79 35.33
CA ALA A 441 3.51 -4.80 34.71
C ALA A 441 3.99 -3.35 34.89
N ARG A 442 3.88 -2.54 33.83
CA ARG A 442 4.27 -1.13 33.79
C ARG A 442 3.38 -0.31 32.86
N VAL A 443 3.41 1.01 33.06
CA VAL A 443 2.81 2.01 32.18
C VAL A 443 3.91 2.76 31.46
N VAL A 444 3.74 2.95 30.15
CA VAL A 444 4.48 3.91 29.33
C VAL A 444 3.45 4.82 28.68
N ALA A 445 3.57 6.13 28.83
CA ALA A 445 2.60 7.09 28.28
C ALA A 445 3.31 8.29 27.66
N ASP A 446 3.01 8.59 26.40
CA ASP A 446 3.41 9.84 25.78
C ASP A 446 2.33 10.91 26.04
N VAL A 447 2.73 12.01 26.67
CA VAL A 447 1.90 13.19 26.96
C VAL A 447 2.16 14.22 25.87
N ILE A 448 1.14 14.53 25.08
CA ILE A 448 1.24 15.39 23.90
C ILE A 448 0.33 16.60 24.07
N VAL A 449 0.88 17.80 23.89
CA VAL A 449 0.13 19.05 23.90
C VAL A 449 0.36 19.78 22.58
N THR A 450 -0.71 20.25 21.96
CA THR A 450 -0.66 21.05 20.74
C THR A 450 -1.10 22.50 21.01
N LYS A 451 -0.71 23.43 20.12
CA LYS A 451 -0.96 24.88 20.23
C LYS A 451 -2.45 25.21 20.39
N ASP A 452 -3.32 24.43 19.76
CA ASP A 452 -4.79 24.53 19.85
C ASP A 452 -5.36 24.05 21.21
N GLY A 453 -4.51 23.69 22.17
CA GLY A 453 -4.90 23.33 23.54
C GLY A 453 -5.36 21.89 23.70
N VAL A 454 -5.22 21.04 22.69
CA VAL A 454 -5.48 19.60 22.83
C VAL A 454 -4.40 18.96 23.70
N LEU A 455 -4.84 18.21 24.70
CA LEU A 455 -4.02 17.30 25.51
C LEU A 455 -4.37 15.87 25.11
N GLU A 456 -3.36 15.10 24.74
CA GLU A 456 -3.51 13.73 24.28
C GLU A 456 -2.54 12.81 25.02
N ILE A 457 -3.02 11.61 25.33
CA ILE A 457 -2.28 10.55 25.99
C ILE A 457 -2.22 9.35 25.05
N ASP A 458 -1.01 8.99 24.62
CA ASP A 458 -0.74 7.72 23.94
C ASP A 458 -0.12 6.74 24.94
N SER A 459 -0.94 5.83 25.44
CA SER A 459 -0.64 4.94 26.56
C SER A 459 -0.33 3.53 26.07
N ARG A 460 0.62 2.88 26.74
CA ARG A 460 0.98 1.48 26.61
C ARG A 460 1.03 0.88 28.01
N LEU A 461 0.02 0.09 28.32
CA LEU A 461 -0.05 -0.70 29.54
C LEU A 461 0.53 -2.08 29.24
N ALA A 462 1.72 -2.37 29.75
CA ALA A 462 2.51 -3.54 29.37
C ALA A 462 2.67 -4.51 30.54
N ASN A 463 2.43 -5.79 30.29
CA ASN A 463 2.83 -6.90 31.16
C ASN A 463 4.00 -7.63 30.48
N ASP A 464 5.14 -6.95 30.35
CA ASP A 464 6.22 -7.32 29.42
C ASP A 464 7.56 -7.66 30.08
N ALA A 465 7.72 -7.44 31.38
CA ALA A 465 9.00 -7.72 32.05
C ALA A 465 9.31 -9.23 32.03
N ILE A 466 10.45 -9.59 31.46
CA ILE A 466 10.87 -10.97 31.34
C ILE A 466 11.45 -11.49 32.67
N ARG A 467 11.14 -12.75 33.01
CA ARG A 467 11.82 -13.50 34.10
C ARG A 467 11.85 -12.71 35.41
N LYS A 468 10.69 -12.20 35.84
CA LYS A 468 10.52 -11.55 37.14
C LYS A 468 9.86 -12.49 38.14
N VAL A 469 10.34 -12.49 39.39
CA VAL A 469 9.62 -13.14 40.50
C VAL A 469 8.24 -12.50 40.61
N GLY A 470 7.16 -13.28 40.60
CA GLY A 470 5.80 -12.74 40.56
C GLY A 470 5.35 -12.28 39.15
N GLY A 471 6.11 -12.60 38.10
CA GLY A 471 5.62 -12.45 36.73
C GLY A 471 4.46 -13.40 36.50
N ALA A 472 3.27 -12.87 36.19
CA ALA A 472 2.08 -13.65 35.87
C ALA A 472 1.07 -12.81 35.05
N PRO A 473 0.01 -13.41 34.48
CA PRO A 473 -1.13 -12.65 33.98
C PRO A 473 -1.75 -11.76 35.06
N ALA A 474 -2.22 -10.57 34.69
CA ALA A 474 -2.81 -9.59 35.60
C ALA A 474 -4.26 -9.29 35.21
N THR A 475 -5.19 -9.27 36.17
CA THR A 475 -6.63 -9.00 35.92
C THR A 475 -7.06 -7.68 36.57
N TYR A 476 -7.49 -6.75 35.74
CA TYR A 476 -7.88 -5.41 36.19
C TYR A 476 -8.75 -4.69 35.13
N ALA A 477 -9.47 -3.65 35.57
CA ALA A 477 -10.07 -2.65 34.71
C ALA A 477 -9.13 -1.45 34.52
N TYR A 478 -9.24 -0.76 33.38
CA TYR A 478 -8.32 0.30 32.97
C TYR A 478 -9.08 1.56 32.54
N LYS A 479 -8.64 2.72 33.00
CA LYS A 479 -9.26 4.01 32.72
C LYS A 479 -8.23 5.12 32.47
N VAL A 480 -8.49 5.96 31.47
CA VAL A 480 -7.75 7.21 31.22
C VAL A 480 -8.70 8.37 31.43
N THR A 481 -8.28 9.33 32.25
CA THR A 481 -9.02 10.56 32.51
C THR A 481 -8.24 11.78 32.07
N ILE A 482 -8.91 12.74 31.43
CA ILE A 482 -8.37 14.06 31.10
C ILE A 482 -9.37 15.12 31.55
N ASP A 483 -8.91 16.06 32.38
CA ASP A 483 -9.72 17.14 32.96
C ASP A 483 -11.00 16.63 33.66
N GLY A 484 -10.89 15.48 34.35
CA GLY A 484 -11.98 14.84 35.07
C GLY A 484 -12.97 14.06 34.19
N GLN A 485 -12.76 14.00 32.87
CA GLN A 485 -13.58 13.21 31.95
C GLN A 485 -12.88 11.90 31.60
N ASP A 486 -13.65 10.81 31.59
CA ASP A 486 -13.18 9.50 31.15
C ASP A 486 -13.08 9.49 29.62
N VAL A 487 -11.86 9.62 29.09
CA VAL A 487 -11.60 9.58 27.63
C VAL A 487 -11.39 8.16 27.11
N TYR A 488 -11.13 7.21 28.00
CA TYR A 488 -11.06 5.79 27.70
C TYR A 488 -11.41 4.97 28.94
N THR A 489 -12.21 3.93 28.75
CA THR A 489 -12.56 2.95 29.77
C THR A 489 -12.53 1.56 29.14
N GLN A 490 -11.93 0.61 29.85
CA GLN A 490 -11.95 -0.80 29.52
C GLN A 490 -12.42 -1.57 30.75
N ALA A 491 -13.38 -2.46 30.54
CA ALA A 491 -13.88 -3.35 31.57
C ALA A 491 -12.77 -4.29 32.10
N GLU A 492 -13.03 -4.94 33.23
CA GLU A 492 -12.09 -5.92 33.79
C GLU A 492 -11.72 -6.97 32.75
N ALA A 493 -10.42 -7.15 32.52
CA ALA A 493 -9.90 -8.19 31.63
C ALA A 493 -8.54 -8.69 32.15
N THR A 494 -8.17 -9.90 31.71
CA THR A 494 -6.87 -10.49 32.03
C THR A 494 -5.85 -10.12 30.96
N GLN A 495 -4.86 -9.31 31.33
CA GLN A 495 -3.66 -9.10 30.53
C GLN A 495 -2.70 -10.28 30.69
N ILE A 496 -2.52 -11.09 29.64
CA ILE A 496 -1.56 -12.21 29.65
C ILE A 496 -0.13 -11.67 29.60
N GLN A 497 0.83 -12.47 30.06
CA GLN A 497 2.24 -12.08 30.03
C GLN A 497 2.77 -11.85 28.61
N TYR A 498 3.78 -10.99 28.53
CA TYR A 498 4.50 -10.58 27.34
C TYR A 498 3.64 -9.84 26.31
N THR A 499 2.58 -9.18 26.78
CA THR A 499 1.67 -8.37 25.96
C THR A 499 1.61 -6.93 26.43
N ALA A 500 1.10 -6.06 25.57
CA ALA A 500 0.76 -4.70 25.93
C ALA A 500 -0.57 -4.26 25.31
N TRP A 501 -1.32 -3.42 26.02
CA TRP A 501 -2.49 -2.73 25.49
C TRP A 501 -2.10 -1.29 25.20
N VAL A 502 -2.16 -0.91 23.92
CA VAL A 502 -1.82 0.44 23.45
C VAL A 502 -3.09 1.20 23.09
N ARG A 503 -3.27 2.41 23.60
CA ARG A 503 -4.45 3.26 23.39
C ARG A 503 -4.06 4.74 23.32
N ARG A 504 -4.58 5.45 22.32
CA ARG A 504 -4.41 6.90 22.13
C ARG A 504 -5.74 7.62 22.27
N ASN A 505 -5.84 8.55 23.21
CA ASN A 505 -7.05 9.32 23.47
C ASN A 505 -6.68 10.75 23.89
N GLY A 506 -7.54 11.71 23.61
CA GLY A 506 -7.27 13.12 23.91
C GLY A 506 -8.51 13.93 24.20
N ARG A 507 -8.30 15.16 24.66
CA ARG A 507 -9.35 16.12 24.98
C ARG A 507 -8.88 17.55 24.70
N ALA A 508 -9.72 18.35 24.06
CA ALA A 508 -9.51 19.80 23.97
C ALA A 508 -9.71 20.44 25.36
N LYS A 509 -9.22 21.66 25.58
CA LYS A 509 -9.38 22.33 26.88
C LYS A 509 -10.85 22.45 27.30
N ASP A 510 -11.72 22.83 26.35
CA ASP A 510 -13.11 23.18 26.62
C ASP A 510 -14.12 22.17 26.04
N GLY A 511 -13.68 20.95 25.69
CA GLY A 511 -14.59 19.98 25.06
C GLY A 511 -13.93 18.68 24.56
N PRO A 512 -14.67 17.86 23.79
CA PRO A 512 -14.08 16.70 23.14
C PRO A 512 -12.95 17.11 22.19
N MET A 513 -12.00 16.21 21.95
CA MET A 513 -10.96 16.44 20.95
C MET A 513 -11.60 16.52 19.56
N PRO A 514 -11.30 17.56 18.75
CA PRO A 514 -11.75 17.59 17.35
C PRO A 514 -11.10 16.46 16.56
N GLU A 515 -11.80 15.96 15.53
CA GLU A 515 -11.21 15.06 14.54
C GLU A 515 -10.11 15.84 13.79
N ARG A 516 -8.84 15.54 14.05
CA ARG A 516 -7.73 16.29 13.44
C ARG A 516 -7.70 16.13 11.92
N PRO A 517 -7.34 17.19 11.16
CA PRO A 517 -7.02 17.05 9.75
C PRO A 517 -5.96 15.97 9.54
N LEU A 518 -6.12 15.17 8.49
CA LEU A 518 -5.19 14.10 8.13
C LEU A 518 -4.26 14.57 7.01
N LEU A 519 -3.11 13.92 6.87
CA LEU A 519 -2.18 14.21 5.77
C LEU A 519 -2.12 13.04 4.81
N ARG A 520 -2.37 13.33 3.53
CA ARG A 520 -2.03 12.42 2.44
C ARG A 520 -0.53 12.53 2.14
N PRO A 521 0.25 11.44 2.27
CA PRO A 521 1.70 11.49 2.06
C PRO A 521 2.08 11.62 0.59
N ASP A 522 3.32 12.05 0.33
CA ASP A 522 3.92 11.99 -1.01
C ASP A 522 4.40 10.56 -1.27
N TYR A 523 3.47 9.70 -1.70
CA TYR A 523 3.77 8.30 -2.03
C TYR A 523 4.98 8.15 -2.95
N ASP A 524 5.07 9.04 -3.95
CA ASP A 524 6.13 8.95 -4.94
C ASP A 524 7.49 9.33 -4.34
N LEU A 525 7.54 10.31 -3.44
CA LEU A 525 8.75 10.61 -2.68
C LEU A 525 9.14 9.46 -1.76
N LEU A 526 8.18 8.80 -1.12
CA LEU A 526 8.44 7.65 -0.26
C LEU A 526 9.03 6.47 -1.04
N VAL A 527 8.54 6.20 -2.25
CA VAL A 527 9.15 5.23 -3.18
C VAL A 527 10.58 5.66 -3.53
N ARG A 528 10.76 6.94 -3.92
CA ARG A 528 12.08 7.45 -4.32
C ARG A 528 13.10 7.43 -3.18
N GLY A 529 12.63 7.61 -1.94
CA GLY A 529 13.44 7.56 -0.73
C GLY A 529 13.66 6.15 -0.19
N GLY A 530 13.07 5.12 -0.81
CA GLY A 530 13.23 3.73 -0.38
C GLY A 530 12.37 3.30 0.81
N PHE A 531 11.42 4.13 1.26
CA PHE A 531 10.54 3.82 2.40
C PHE A 531 9.43 2.80 2.06
N THR A 532 9.17 2.62 0.77
CA THR A 532 8.29 1.60 0.23
C THR A 532 8.77 1.20 -1.15
N LEU A 533 8.43 -0.01 -1.55
CA LEU A 533 8.52 -0.44 -2.95
C LEU A 533 7.47 0.29 -3.80
N PRO A 534 7.66 0.36 -5.14
CA PRO A 534 6.70 0.95 -6.06
C PRO A 534 5.52 -0.02 -6.29
N TRP A 535 4.33 0.43 -5.93
CA TRP A 535 3.06 -0.26 -6.00
C TRP A 535 2.25 0.37 -7.13
N ASP A 536 1.56 -0.46 -7.91
CA ASP A 536 0.71 0.02 -8.99
C ASP A 536 -0.41 0.89 -8.42
N ARG A 537 -0.46 2.16 -8.85
CA ARG A 537 -1.50 3.11 -8.43
C ARG A 537 -2.73 3.12 -9.33
N ALA A 538 -2.63 2.62 -10.55
CA ALA A 538 -3.70 2.69 -11.54
C ALA A 538 -4.84 1.71 -11.24
N LEU A 539 -4.58 0.67 -10.44
CA LEU A 539 -5.61 -0.23 -9.95
C LEU A 539 -6.16 0.33 -8.63
N PRO A 540 -7.41 0.81 -8.59
CA PRO A 540 -8.06 1.09 -7.31
C PRO A 540 -8.16 -0.22 -6.52
N PRO A 541 -8.22 -0.15 -5.18
CA PRO A 541 -8.58 -1.34 -4.42
C PRO A 541 -9.91 -1.87 -4.96
N SER A 542 -10.00 -3.18 -5.22
CA SER A 542 -11.27 -3.80 -5.59
C SER A 542 -12.35 -3.38 -4.59
N ALA A 543 -13.47 -2.85 -5.09
CA ALA A 543 -14.54 -2.33 -4.24
C ALA A 543 -15.04 -3.40 -3.25
N SER A 544 -15.07 -4.67 -3.67
CA SER A 544 -15.44 -5.79 -2.81
C SER A 544 -14.41 -6.05 -1.72
N THR A 545 -13.11 -5.90 -1.99
CA THR A 545 -12.08 -6.09 -0.96
C THR A 545 -11.96 -4.90 -0.01
N TYR A 546 -12.05 -3.67 -0.53
CA TYR A 546 -12.08 -2.48 0.31
C TYR A 546 -13.27 -2.52 1.27
N LYS A 547 -14.48 -2.76 0.76
CA LYS A 547 -15.68 -2.92 1.59
C LYS A 547 -15.54 -4.13 2.51
N GLY A 548 -15.16 -5.28 1.96
CA GLY A 548 -15.10 -6.57 2.63
C GLY A 548 -14.10 -6.63 3.79
N TYR A 549 -12.96 -5.95 3.66
CA TYR A 549 -11.91 -5.94 4.67
C TYR A 549 -11.83 -4.62 5.42
N VAL A 550 -11.67 -3.47 4.77
CA VAL A 550 -11.46 -2.19 5.49
C VAL A 550 -12.74 -1.77 6.21
N GLN A 551 -13.83 -1.58 5.47
CA GLN A 551 -15.06 -1.03 6.04
C GLN A 551 -15.72 -2.02 7.01
N ASN A 552 -15.92 -3.28 6.60
CA ASN A 552 -16.56 -4.28 7.45
C ASN A 552 -15.80 -4.55 8.76
N VAL A 553 -14.45 -4.52 8.73
CA VAL A 553 -13.66 -4.68 9.97
C VAL A 553 -13.86 -3.47 10.88
N ILE A 554 -13.82 -2.25 10.34
CA ILE A 554 -14.07 -1.04 11.12
C ILE A 554 -15.46 -1.08 11.75
N ASP A 555 -16.49 -1.40 10.97
CA ASP A 555 -17.88 -1.46 11.43
C ASP A 555 -18.07 -2.55 12.51
N ALA A 556 -17.46 -3.72 12.32
CA ALA A 556 -17.57 -4.84 13.26
C ALA A 556 -16.84 -4.58 14.60
N TRP A 557 -15.72 -3.86 14.58
CA TRP A 557 -14.86 -3.70 15.75
C TRP A 557 -14.98 -2.33 16.43
N THR A 558 -15.51 -1.30 15.77
CA THR A 558 -15.72 0.02 16.41
C THR A 558 -16.57 -0.04 17.67
N PRO A 559 -17.70 -0.77 17.72
CA PRO A 559 -18.49 -0.93 18.95
C PRO A 559 -17.73 -1.65 20.09
N LYS A 560 -16.62 -2.32 19.75
CA LYS A 560 -15.76 -3.12 20.63
C LYS A 560 -14.36 -2.52 20.77
N ALA A 561 -14.18 -1.24 20.41
CA ALA A 561 -12.86 -0.62 20.37
C ALA A 561 -12.15 -0.58 21.73
N ASN A 562 -12.93 -0.67 22.81
CA ASN A 562 -12.46 -0.67 24.19
C ASN A 562 -12.33 -2.08 24.78
N ASP A 563 -12.59 -3.14 24.01
CA ASP A 563 -12.27 -4.50 24.44
C ASP A 563 -10.76 -4.63 24.70
N ALA A 564 -10.37 -5.60 25.53
CA ALA A 564 -8.96 -5.84 25.85
C ALA A 564 -8.16 -6.36 24.65
N TYR A 565 -8.75 -7.29 23.88
CA TYR A 565 -8.13 -7.96 22.74
C TYR A 565 -9.01 -7.93 21.48
N PRO A 566 -9.32 -6.74 20.94
CA PRO A 566 -9.99 -6.67 19.66
C PRO A 566 -9.05 -7.18 18.56
N ALA A 567 -9.58 -7.88 17.55
CA ALA A 567 -8.75 -8.43 16.49
C ALA A 567 -8.48 -7.43 15.35
N TRP A 568 -9.40 -6.48 15.11
CA TRP A 568 -9.27 -5.47 14.05
C TRP A 568 -8.80 -6.04 12.69
N GLY A 569 -9.41 -7.16 12.29
CA GLY A 569 -9.13 -7.82 11.02
C GLY A 569 -7.87 -8.67 10.99
N ILE A 570 -7.11 -8.76 12.09
CA ILE A 570 -5.97 -9.68 12.22
C ILE A 570 -6.47 -11.08 12.56
N ASN A 571 -5.98 -12.09 11.85
CA ASN A 571 -6.28 -13.47 12.19
C ASN A 571 -5.67 -13.83 13.55
N ARG A 572 -6.53 -14.30 14.46
CA ARG A 572 -6.14 -14.71 15.81
C ARG A 572 -5.20 -15.91 15.82
N SER A 573 -5.32 -16.82 14.84
CA SER A 573 -4.42 -17.94 14.65
C SER A 573 -3.29 -17.54 13.71
N ALA A 574 -2.21 -16.99 14.28
CA ALA A 574 -1.11 -16.45 13.48
C ALA A 574 -0.45 -17.50 12.57
N GLY A 575 -0.45 -18.78 12.94
CA GLY A 575 0.07 -19.86 12.10
C GLY A 575 -0.82 -20.25 10.90
N ALA A 576 -2.02 -19.67 10.77
CA ALA A 576 -2.91 -19.96 9.65
C ALA A 576 -2.31 -19.46 8.31
N VAL A 577 -2.37 -20.32 7.30
CA VAL A 577 -1.81 -20.05 5.96
C VAL A 577 -2.84 -19.46 5.00
N GLY A 578 -2.36 -18.71 4.00
CA GLY A 578 -3.12 -18.30 2.79
C GLY A 578 -4.09 -17.11 2.95
N GLY A 579 -4.22 -16.29 1.90
CA GLY A 579 -5.33 -15.33 1.68
C GLY A 579 -5.54 -14.22 2.72
N ARG A 580 -4.62 -14.04 3.66
CA ARG A 580 -4.72 -13.14 4.82
C ARG A 580 -4.27 -11.72 4.47
N GLN A 581 -5.17 -10.73 4.55
CA GLN A 581 -4.91 -9.33 4.18
C GLN A 581 -4.05 -8.58 5.21
N GLU A 582 -3.89 -9.13 6.41
CA GLU A 582 -3.06 -8.56 7.46
C GLU A 582 -1.60 -9.00 7.37
N ILE A 583 -1.28 -10.08 6.65
CA ILE A 583 0.11 -10.53 6.44
C ILE A 583 0.52 -10.19 5.02
N GLY A 584 1.79 -9.85 4.81
CA GLY A 584 2.26 -9.30 3.55
C GLY A 584 3.41 -8.35 3.82
N TYR A 585 3.99 -7.78 2.76
CA TYR A 585 5.08 -6.83 2.91
C TYR A 585 4.80 -5.73 3.94
N ARG A 586 3.57 -5.20 3.87
CA ARG A 586 2.86 -4.45 4.90
C ARG A 586 1.45 -5.05 5.02
N THR A 587 0.71 -4.70 6.06
CA THR A 587 -0.74 -5.02 6.07
C THR A 587 -1.46 -4.28 4.95
N TYR A 588 -2.60 -4.78 4.50
CA TYR A 588 -3.35 -4.11 3.44
C TYR A 588 -3.79 -2.69 3.84
N ALA A 589 -4.20 -2.49 5.09
CA ALA A 589 -4.56 -1.18 5.61
C ALA A 589 -3.37 -0.21 5.57
N CYS A 590 -2.18 -0.67 5.98
CA CYS A 590 -0.95 0.12 5.85
C CYS A 590 -0.64 0.47 4.40
N MET A 591 -0.82 -0.48 3.48
CA MET A 591 -0.56 -0.25 2.06
C MET A 591 -1.50 0.79 1.46
N LEU A 592 -2.80 0.65 1.72
CA LEU A 592 -3.80 1.56 1.18
C LEU A 592 -3.60 2.98 1.73
N TRP A 593 -3.35 3.10 3.04
CA TRP A 593 -3.03 4.40 3.63
C TRP A 593 -1.77 5.03 3.01
N LEU A 594 -0.70 4.24 2.86
CA LEU A 594 0.55 4.73 2.28
C LEU A 594 0.38 5.16 0.81
N LYS A 595 -0.44 4.47 0.03
CA LYS A 595 -0.66 4.72 -1.40
C LYS A 595 -1.56 5.93 -1.67
N SER A 596 -2.67 6.07 -0.94
CA SER A 596 -3.73 7.05 -1.26
C SER A 596 -4.02 8.05 -0.14
N GLY A 597 -3.45 7.87 1.06
CA GLY A 597 -3.82 8.66 2.24
C GLY A 597 -5.22 8.33 2.76
N ASP A 598 -5.75 7.14 2.48
CA ASP A 598 -7.12 6.76 2.84
C ASP A 598 -7.36 6.84 4.38
N PRO A 599 -8.32 7.66 4.85
CA PRO A 599 -8.58 7.84 6.28
C PRO A 599 -9.04 6.57 7.01
N ALA A 600 -9.85 5.72 6.36
CA ALA A 600 -10.34 4.49 6.96
C ALA A 600 -9.21 3.47 7.08
N ALA A 601 -8.37 3.37 6.06
CA ALA A 601 -7.16 2.55 6.10
C ALA A 601 -6.17 3.04 7.17
N GLN A 602 -6.02 4.35 7.34
CA GLN A 602 -5.23 4.93 8.43
C GLN A 602 -5.75 4.50 9.80
N LEU A 603 -7.07 4.66 10.03
CA LEU A 603 -7.71 4.22 11.29
C LEU A 603 -7.43 2.75 11.55
N LEU A 604 -7.67 1.89 10.55
CA LEU A 604 -7.46 0.46 10.68
C LEU A 604 -5.98 0.11 10.93
N ALA A 605 -5.03 0.77 10.25
CA ALA A 605 -3.59 0.57 10.48
C ALA A 605 -3.18 0.94 11.92
N HIS A 606 -3.69 2.04 12.46
CA HIS A 606 -3.47 2.41 13.86
C HIS A 606 -4.02 1.37 14.83
N ARG A 607 -5.20 0.79 14.54
CA ARG A 607 -5.77 -0.28 15.37
C ARG A 607 -5.00 -1.60 15.24
N GLN A 608 -4.55 -1.95 14.04
CA GLN A 608 -3.72 -3.14 13.82
C GLN A 608 -2.37 -3.06 14.54
N LEU A 609 -1.77 -1.86 14.65
CA LEU A 609 -0.62 -1.63 15.53
C LEU A 609 -0.92 -1.99 16.98
N GLU A 610 -2.09 -1.58 17.51
CA GLU A 610 -2.49 -1.85 18.89
C GLU A 610 -2.67 -3.35 19.14
N VAL A 611 -3.24 -4.06 18.16
CA VAL A 611 -3.33 -5.53 18.19
C VAL A 611 -1.96 -6.18 18.12
N GLY A 612 -1.06 -5.70 17.25
CA GLY A 612 0.30 -6.20 17.14
C GLY A 612 1.05 -6.17 18.47
N MET A 613 0.83 -5.13 19.29
CA MET A 613 1.39 -4.99 20.64
C MET A 613 0.74 -5.92 21.68
N SER A 614 -0.50 -6.37 21.45
CA SER A 614 -1.21 -7.30 22.34
C SER A 614 -0.78 -8.76 22.20
N ARG A 615 0.14 -9.06 21.28
CA ARG A 615 0.66 -10.41 21.04
C ARG A 615 1.76 -10.76 22.06
N PRO A 616 1.91 -12.02 22.50
CA PRO A 616 2.85 -12.45 23.54
C PRO A 616 4.32 -12.51 23.04
N GLN A 617 4.83 -11.39 22.53
CA GLN A 617 6.19 -11.20 22.02
C GLN A 617 6.91 -9.98 22.63
N ASN A 618 6.28 -9.29 23.58
CA ASN A 618 6.87 -8.15 24.27
C ASN A 618 7.78 -8.68 25.40
N LEU A 619 9.06 -8.89 25.09
CA LEU A 619 10.05 -9.36 26.06
C LEU A 619 10.96 -8.19 26.48
N TRP A 620 10.64 -7.57 27.62
CA TRP A 620 11.34 -6.40 28.14
C TRP A 620 12.29 -6.77 29.27
N ASP A 621 13.57 -6.42 29.13
CA ASP A 621 14.57 -6.53 30.18
C ASP A 621 14.55 -5.26 31.03
N GLN A 622 13.77 -5.29 32.11
CA GLN A 622 13.57 -4.13 32.98
C GLN A 622 14.86 -3.63 33.64
N GLU A 623 15.82 -4.51 33.94
CA GLU A 623 17.09 -4.12 34.54
C GLU A 623 17.99 -3.37 33.57
N ARG A 624 17.89 -3.69 32.27
CA ARG A 624 18.63 -2.99 31.21
C ARG A 624 17.87 -1.80 30.65
N GLY A 625 16.56 -1.72 30.86
CA GLY A 625 15.69 -0.72 30.23
C GLY A 625 15.64 -0.90 28.71
N THR A 626 15.70 -2.15 28.23
CA THR A 626 15.73 -2.46 26.79
C THR A 626 14.93 -3.72 26.47
N TRP A 627 14.62 -3.93 25.19
CA TRP A 627 14.12 -5.22 24.71
C TRP A 627 15.18 -6.31 24.89
N VAL A 628 14.74 -7.56 25.03
CA VAL A 628 15.63 -8.73 25.12
C VAL A 628 16.44 -8.88 23.84
N THR A 629 17.76 -8.78 23.95
CA THR A 629 18.70 -8.94 22.83
C THR A 629 19.54 -10.20 23.01
N ILE A 630 20.03 -10.77 21.92
CA ILE A 630 20.94 -11.92 21.97
C ILE A 630 22.32 -11.58 22.55
N GLU A 631 22.65 -10.31 22.74
CA GLU A 631 23.93 -9.93 23.38
C GLU A 631 23.83 -10.02 24.89
N ASP A 632 22.71 -9.57 25.44
CA ASP A 632 22.44 -9.65 26.86
C ASP A 632 21.92 -11.04 27.25
N TRP A 633 21.25 -11.74 26.33
CA TRP A 633 20.65 -13.06 26.52
C TRP A 633 21.15 -14.08 25.46
N PRO A 634 22.47 -14.37 25.43
CA PRO A 634 23.11 -15.12 24.33
C PRO A 634 22.67 -16.58 24.19
N ALA A 635 22.10 -17.18 25.24
CA ALA A 635 21.58 -18.53 25.24
C ALA A 635 20.05 -18.60 25.10
N PHE A 636 19.34 -17.48 25.21
CA PHE A 636 17.89 -17.49 25.32
C PHE A 636 17.23 -17.78 23.98
N THR A 637 16.08 -18.45 24.00
CA THR A 637 15.13 -18.50 22.89
C THR A 637 13.73 -18.35 23.45
N SER A 638 12.84 -17.68 22.72
CA SER A 638 11.44 -17.59 23.14
C SER A 638 10.63 -18.83 22.80
N TRP A 639 11.22 -19.83 22.10
CA TRP A 639 10.50 -21.01 21.64
C TRP A 639 9.82 -21.78 22.79
N ALA A 640 8.55 -22.13 22.61
CA ALA A 640 7.69 -22.61 23.68
C ALA A 640 8.14 -23.95 24.31
N ALA A 641 8.93 -24.75 23.59
CA ALA A 641 9.45 -26.03 24.07
C ALA A 641 10.65 -25.87 25.02
N VAL A 642 11.26 -24.69 25.10
CA VAL A 642 12.45 -24.45 25.93
C VAL A 642 12.05 -23.64 27.17
N ALA A 643 12.05 -24.31 28.32
CA ALA A 643 11.85 -23.67 29.62
C ALA A 643 13.16 -23.64 30.42
N CYS A 644 13.33 -22.63 31.27
CA CYS A 644 14.54 -22.44 32.05
C CYS A 644 14.20 -21.85 33.43
N PRO A 645 14.60 -22.49 34.56
CA PRO A 645 14.31 -22.00 35.92
C PRO A 645 14.71 -20.55 36.12
N LEU A 646 13.93 -19.81 36.92
CA LEU A 646 14.05 -18.36 37.10
C LEU A 646 15.41 -17.91 37.68
N ASP A 647 16.00 -18.73 38.55
CA ASP A 647 17.28 -18.51 39.23
C ASP A 647 18.51 -18.66 38.31
N VAL A 648 18.32 -19.21 37.10
CA VAL A 648 19.39 -19.26 36.10
C VAL A 648 19.74 -17.83 35.66
N PRO A 649 21.03 -17.43 35.78
CA PRO A 649 21.50 -16.11 35.37
C PRO A 649 21.19 -15.79 33.90
N ARG A 650 21.02 -14.49 33.62
CA ARG A 650 20.67 -13.94 32.30
C ARG A 650 21.48 -14.57 31.15
N GLU A 651 22.79 -14.66 31.32
CA GLU A 651 23.74 -15.11 30.31
C GLU A 651 23.67 -16.62 30.02
N LYS A 652 23.04 -17.40 30.91
CA LYS A 652 22.86 -18.86 30.78
C LYS A 652 21.40 -19.26 30.57
N ALA A 653 20.46 -18.32 30.71
CA ALA A 653 19.04 -18.60 30.58
C ALA A 653 18.71 -19.02 29.14
N THR A 654 18.16 -20.22 28.98
CA THR A 654 17.87 -20.80 27.65
C THR A 654 16.44 -20.53 27.18
N GLY A 655 15.54 -20.16 28.08
CA GLY A 655 14.13 -19.93 27.76
C GLY A 655 13.35 -19.26 28.88
N LEU A 656 12.03 -19.26 28.76
CA LEU A 656 11.15 -18.68 29.77
C LEU A 656 11.02 -19.59 31.00
N PRO A 657 10.72 -19.06 32.20
CA PRO A 657 10.42 -19.87 33.37
C PRO A 657 9.23 -20.81 33.10
N PRO A 658 9.25 -22.07 33.59
CA PRO A 658 8.15 -23.02 33.40
C PRO A 658 6.78 -22.49 33.86
N ASP A 659 6.77 -21.64 34.89
CA ASP A 659 5.60 -21.00 35.47
C ASP A 659 5.17 -19.71 34.73
N GLN A 660 6.00 -19.20 33.82
CA GLN A 660 5.76 -17.98 33.05
C GLN A 660 5.75 -18.21 31.51
N PRO A 661 4.99 -19.20 30.99
CA PRO A 661 4.96 -19.48 29.57
C PRO A 661 4.15 -18.43 28.80
N ARG A 662 4.37 -18.34 27.48
CA ARG A 662 3.52 -17.56 26.58
C ARG A 662 2.13 -18.20 26.48
N ARG A 663 1.14 -17.71 27.23
CA ARG A 663 -0.24 -18.24 27.23
C ARG A 663 -1.18 -17.39 26.38
N ALA A 664 -1.18 -17.61 25.06
CA ALA A 664 -2.20 -17.07 24.16
C ALA A 664 -3.04 -18.20 23.55
N ASN A 665 -4.29 -17.91 23.21
CA ASN A 665 -5.19 -18.81 22.51
C ASN A 665 -5.83 -18.02 21.36
N ASP A 666 -6.17 -18.69 20.25
CA ASP A 666 -6.69 -18.07 19.04
C ASP A 666 -8.20 -17.77 19.09
N ARG A 667 -8.86 -18.05 20.22
CA ARG A 667 -10.24 -17.60 20.50
C ARG A 667 -10.26 -16.17 21.02
N ASP A 668 -9.41 -15.87 22.00
CA ASP A 668 -9.46 -14.65 22.81
C ASP A 668 -8.30 -13.69 22.48
N HIS A 669 -7.18 -14.22 21.98
CA HIS A 669 -5.95 -13.47 21.73
C HIS A 669 -5.54 -13.55 20.24
N VAL A 670 -4.49 -12.83 19.87
CA VAL A 670 -3.76 -13.08 18.62
C VAL A 670 -2.47 -13.80 18.99
N THR A 671 -2.28 -15.00 18.44
CA THR A 671 -1.08 -15.81 18.70
C THR A 671 0.14 -15.23 17.98
N VAL A 672 1.32 -15.81 18.23
CA VAL A 672 2.58 -15.43 17.57
C VAL A 672 3.09 -16.57 16.73
N ASP A 673 3.63 -16.22 15.57
CA ASP A 673 4.35 -17.13 14.70
C ASP A 673 5.34 -16.32 13.87
N HIS A 674 6.62 -16.67 13.93
CA HIS A 674 7.68 -15.92 13.24
C HIS A 674 7.59 -16.08 11.72
N ALA A 675 6.98 -17.17 11.24
CA ALA A 675 6.78 -17.45 9.81
C ALA A 675 5.53 -16.77 9.21
N HIS A 676 4.72 -16.07 10.00
CA HIS A 676 3.54 -15.30 9.58
C HIS A 676 3.45 -13.96 10.33
N ASN A 677 4.59 -13.30 10.53
CA ASN A 677 4.64 -12.03 11.25
C ASN A 677 4.48 -10.83 10.31
N ALA A 678 3.40 -10.07 10.45
CA ALA A 678 3.18 -8.88 9.63
C ALA A 678 3.89 -7.64 10.15
N ASP A 679 3.99 -6.63 9.28
CA ASP A 679 4.48 -5.31 9.65
C ASP A 679 3.31 -4.41 10.04
N TYR A 680 3.07 -4.31 11.35
CA TYR A 680 2.02 -3.48 11.93
C TYR A 680 2.49 -2.06 12.27
N TRP A 681 3.79 -1.77 12.16
CA TRP A 681 4.38 -0.61 12.83
C TRP A 681 5.09 0.35 11.90
N SER A 682 5.78 -0.10 10.84
CA SER A 682 6.67 0.78 10.08
C SER A 682 5.93 1.92 9.37
N VAL A 683 4.79 1.61 8.74
CA VAL A 683 3.98 2.62 8.05
C VAL A 683 3.37 3.59 9.05
N VAL A 684 2.89 3.10 10.20
CA VAL A 684 2.38 3.97 11.26
C VAL A 684 3.49 4.87 11.80
N ALA A 685 4.69 4.33 12.01
CA ALA A 685 5.86 5.09 12.46
C ALA A 685 6.23 6.20 11.47
N VAL A 686 6.33 5.87 10.17
CA VAL A 686 6.74 6.81 9.12
C VAL A 686 5.66 7.85 8.84
N LEU A 687 4.38 7.49 8.80
CA LEU A 687 3.31 8.39 8.34
C LEU A 687 2.61 9.15 9.47
N SER A 688 2.51 8.59 10.69
CA SER A 688 1.93 9.31 11.83
C SER A 688 2.95 9.91 12.78
N GLY A 689 4.19 9.42 12.76
CA GLY A 689 5.18 9.80 13.78
C GLY A 689 4.84 9.30 15.18
N ARG A 690 3.89 8.35 15.34
CA ARG A 690 3.49 7.81 16.65
C ARG A 690 4.65 7.05 17.28
N ARG A 691 5.19 7.55 18.39
CA ARG A 691 6.37 6.97 19.06
C ARG A 691 6.20 5.51 19.46
N MET A 692 4.99 5.11 19.89
CA MET A 692 4.66 3.71 20.20
C MET A 692 4.85 2.75 19.01
N ALA A 693 4.76 3.24 17.77
CA ALA A 693 5.07 2.43 16.59
C ALA A 693 6.57 2.10 16.49
N PHE A 694 7.45 3.04 16.84
CA PHE A 694 8.89 2.79 16.90
C PHE A 694 9.24 1.77 18.00
N ASP A 695 8.57 1.84 19.16
CA ASP A 695 8.74 0.83 20.21
C ASP A 695 8.30 -0.56 19.75
N GLY A 696 7.23 -0.64 18.95
CA GLY A 696 6.75 -1.90 18.38
C GLY A 696 7.70 -2.49 17.36
N MET A 697 8.29 -1.65 16.51
CA MET A 697 9.36 -2.08 15.58
C MET A 697 10.57 -2.63 16.33
N ALA A 698 11.04 -1.91 17.36
CA ALA A 698 12.18 -2.31 18.19
C ALA A 698 11.92 -3.63 18.93
N MET A 699 10.73 -3.77 19.52
CA MET A 699 10.25 -5.00 20.15
C MET A 699 10.25 -6.16 19.17
N ASN A 700 9.66 -5.96 18.00
CA ASN A 700 9.48 -7.01 17.02
C ASN A 700 10.82 -7.46 16.42
N ALA A 701 11.72 -6.53 16.09
CA ALA A 701 13.05 -6.86 15.60
C ALA A 701 13.90 -7.60 16.64
N ALA A 702 13.76 -7.27 17.92
CA ALA A 702 14.41 -8.00 19.00
C ALA A 702 13.83 -9.41 19.16
N TRP A 703 12.50 -9.54 19.17
CA TRP A 703 11.81 -10.82 19.25
C TRP A 703 12.14 -11.74 18.06
N GLN A 704 12.14 -11.24 16.83
CA GLN A 704 12.46 -12.03 15.63
C GLN A 704 13.84 -12.68 15.74
N THR A 705 14.86 -11.95 16.20
CA THR A 705 16.19 -12.50 16.43
C THR A 705 16.20 -13.54 17.55
N MET A 706 15.43 -13.33 18.62
CA MET A 706 15.37 -14.25 19.75
C MET A 706 14.58 -15.54 19.47
N ASP A 707 13.47 -15.48 18.74
CA ASP A 707 12.61 -16.63 18.43
C ASP A 707 13.28 -17.55 17.39
N HIS A 708 14.05 -16.95 16.47
CA HIS A 708 14.88 -17.68 15.52
C HIS A 708 16.23 -18.15 16.10
N ASN A 709 16.54 -17.83 17.35
CA ASN A 709 17.76 -18.32 17.99
C ASN A 709 17.65 -19.84 18.19
N ASP A 710 18.42 -20.60 17.41
CA ASP A 710 18.39 -22.06 17.35
C ASP A 710 19.47 -22.73 18.22
N ARG A 711 20.35 -21.92 18.84
CA ARG A 711 21.51 -22.39 19.62
C ARG A 711 21.21 -23.37 20.75
N GLN A 712 19.97 -23.43 21.21
CA GLN A 712 19.56 -24.29 22.34
C GLN A 712 18.37 -25.18 21.99
N ARG A 713 18.03 -25.32 20.70
CA ARG A 713 17.02 -26.28 20.28
C ARG A 713 17.57 -27.70 20.46
N PRO A 714 16.95 -28.54 21.30
CA PRO A 714 17.45 -29.89 21.55
C PRO A 714 17.56 -30.71 20.26
N GLU A 715 16.68 -30.50 19.28
CA GLU A 715 16.75 -31.19 17.98
C GLU A 715 17.98 -30.82 17.14
N ASP A 716 18.61 -29.67 17.39
CA ASP A 716 19.79 -29.19 16.66
C ASP A 716 21.10 -29.61 17.32
N ALA A 717 21.05 -30.25 18.50
CA ALA A 717 22.22 -30.80 19.16
C ALA A 717 22.84 -31.93 18.30
N GLY A 718 24.10 -31.74 17.88
CA GLY A 718 24.82 -32.69 17.05
C GLY A 718 24.54 -32.61 15.54
N GLN A 719 23.65 -31.71 15.08
CA GLN A 719 23.51 -31.45 13.64
C GLN A 719 24.75 -30.74 13.09
N ARG A 720 25.16 -31.08 11.86
CA ARG A 720 26.24 -30.37 11.15
C ARG A 720 25.86 -28.90 10.98
N GLY A 721 26.67 -27.99 11.52
CA GLY A 721 26.37 -26.56 11.52
C GLY A 721 25.53 -26.07 12.71
N SER A 722 25.43 -26.87 13.77
CA SER A 722 24.84 -26.42 15.04
C SER A 722 25.54 -25.16 15.55
N THR A 723 24.74 -24.17 15.94
CA THR A 723 25.20 -22.91 16.53
C THR A 723 25.34 -23.01 18.05
N GLN A 724 25.09 -24.19 18.63
CA GLN A 724 25.13 -24.41 20.07
C GLN A 724 26.52 -24.10 20.65
N GLY A 725 26.54 -23.28 21.69
CA GLY A 725 27.78 -22.83 22.34
C GLY A 725 28.57 -21.76 21.57
N LEU A 726 28.14 -21.39 20.35
CA LEU A 726 28.76 -20.31 19.60
C LEU A 726 28.33 -18.94 20.13
N LYS A 727 29.28 -17.99 20.10
CA LYS A 727 29.02 -16.59 20.43
C LYS A 727 28.30 -15.91 19.25
N PRO A 728 27.37 -14.96 19.52
CA PRO A 728 26.78 -14.15 18.47
C PRO A 728 27.86 -13.39 17.70
N ASP A 729 27.84 -13.47 16.37
CA ASP A 729 28.72 -12.69 15.50
C ASP A 729 27.90 -12.05 14.37
N TYR A 730 27.79 -10.72 14.39
CA TYR A 730 27.05 -9.98 13.37
C TYR A 730 27.81 -9.86 12.04
N THR A 731 29.13 -10.07 12.04
CA THR A 731 29.96 -9.95 10.83
C THR A 731 29.81 -11.16 9.91
N THR A 732 29.48 -12.31 10.47
CA THR A 732 29.20 -13.56 9.75
C THR A 732 27.72 -13.98 9.82
N GLY A 733 26.95 -13.38 10.74
CA GLY A 733 25.60 -13.81 11.07
C GLY A 733 25.54 -15.07 11.93
N VAL A 734 26.68 -15.72 12.20
CA VAL A 734 26.75 -16.98 12.94
C VAL A 734 26.20 -16.80 14.35
N ALA A 735 25.29 -17.70 14.70
CA ALA A 735 24.55 -17.70 15.95
C ALA A 735 23.66 -16.44 16.14
N TRP A 736 23.80 -15.38 15.36
CA TRP A 736 23.02 -14.15 15.48
C TRP A 736 21.72 -14.21 14.68
N ALA A 737 21.84 -14.53 13.40
CA ALA A 737 20.73 -14.71 12.48
C ALA A 737 20.38 -16.21 12.38
N PRO A 738 19.20 -16.57 11.85
CA PRO A 738 18.88 -17.97 11.60
C PRO A 738 19.95 -18.63 10.72
N ARG A 739 20.36 -19.87 11.04
CA ARG A 739 21.28 -20.62 10.16
C ARG A 739 20.67 -20.84 8.78
N LEU A 740 21.52 -20.95 7.77
CA LEU A 740 21.12 -21.18 6.38
C LEU A 740 20.20 -22.42 6.28
N GLY A 741 18.96 -22.21 5.84
CA GLY A 741 17.96 -23.26 5.64
C GLY A 741 17.25 -23.78 6.90
N ALA A 742 17.50 -23.20 8.08
CA ALA A 742 16.74 -23.54 9.29
C ALA A 742 15.30 -23.01 9.32
N PRO A 743 15.04 -21.70 9.16
CA PRO A 743 13.68 -21.20 9.15
C PRO A 743 13.00 -21.51 7.83
N GLN A 744 11.68 -21.38 7.81
CA GLN A 744 10.97 -21.34 6.54
C GLN A 744 11.49 -20.13 5.76
N THR A 745 11.64 -20.23 4.44
CA THR A 745 12.10 -19.12 3.58
C THR A 745 11.34 -17.81 3.87
N ARG A 746 10.02 -17.90 4.05
CA ARG A 746 9.19 -16.75 4.46
C ARG A 746 9.49 -16.23 5.87
N GLY A 747 9.80 -17.10 6.84
CA GLY A 747 10.20 -16.70 8.20
C GLY A 747 11.48 -15.87 8.17
N TYR A 748 12.47 -16.28 7.37
CA TYR A 748 13.66 -15.47 7.12
C TYR A 748 13.31 -14.13 6.46
N ALA A 749 12.43 -14.13 5.44
CA ALA A 749 11.99 -12.89 4.78
C ALA A 749 11.29 -11.91 5.74
N TRP A 750 10.36 -12.38 6.57
CA TRP A 750 9.67 -11.57 7.59
C TRP A 750 10.67 -10.97 8.56
N ALA A 751 11.57 -11.80 9.10
CA ALA A 751 12.57 -11.36 10.05
C ALA A 751 13.56 -10.36 9.42
N LEU A 752 14.07 -10.64 8.22
CA LEU A 752 14.95 -9.73 7.48
C LEU A 752 14.29 -8.36 7.28
N ARG A 753 13.04 -8.32 6.83
CA ARG A 753 12.26 -7.08 6.72
C ARG A 753 12.20 -6.35 8.06
N ASP A 754 11.79 -7.03 9.12
CA ASP A 754 11.56 -6.42 10.43
C ASP A 754 12.85 -5.85 11.05
N VAL A 755 13.96 -6.59 10.99
CA VAL A 755 15.25 -6.11 11.51
C VAL A 755 15.82 -4.96 10.69
N CYS A 756 15.64 -4.99 9.37
CA CYS A 756 16.10 -3.90 8.49
C CYS A 756 15.25 -2.64 8.68
N LEU A 757 13.93 -2.74 8.87
CA LEU A 757 13.08 -1.59 9.17
C LEU A 757 13.42 -0.96 10.51
N ALA A 758 13.64 -1.76 11.55
CA ALA A 758 14.12 -1.24 12.83
C ALA A 758 15.49 -0.55 12.69
N ALA A 759 16.44 -1.17 11.98
CA ALA A 759 17.73 -0.55 11.68
C ALA A 759 17.60 0.74 10.85
N ALA A 760 16.61 0.85 9.97
CA ALA A 760 16.46 2.01 9.10
C ALA A 760 15.72 3.18 9.76
N LEU A 761 14.72 2.90 10.60
CA LEU A 761 13.71 3.87 11.01
C LEU A 761 13.78 4.27 12.47
N LEU A 762 14.40 3.47 13.35
CA LEU A 762 14.49 3.82 14.77
C LEU A 762 15.20 5.18 14.95
N PRO A 763 14.76 5.99 15.94
CA PRO A 763 15.38 7.27 16.23
C PRO A 763 16.90 7.17 16.41
N ASP A 764 17.63 8.20 16.01
CA ASP A 764 19.11 8.19 16.13
C ASP A 764 19.56 8.01 17.59
N ASN A 765 18.77 8.49 18.54
CA ASN A 765 18.98 8.37 19.98
C ASN A 765 18.22 7.19 20.62
N TYR A 766 17.66 6.25 19.84
CA TYR A 766 16.92 5.13 20.41
C TYR A 766 17.84 4.25 21.28
N PRO A 767 17.38 3.77 22.45
CA PRO A 767 18.18 2.86 23.28
C PRO A 767 18.69 1.66 22.47
N ARG A 768 19.99 1.37 22.57
CA ARG A 768 20.66 0.29 21.82
C ARG A 768 20.56 0.44 20.28
N ARG A 769 20.55 1.67 19.75
CA ARG A 769 20.53 1.92 18.29
C ARG A 769 21.54 1.05 17.51
N ASP A 770 22.75 0.91 18.02
CA ASP A 770 23.81 0.11 17.41
C ASP A 770 23.52 -1.40 17.35
N TYR A 771 22.77 -1.95 18.31
CA TYR A 771 22.33 -3.35 18.26
C TYR A 771 21.44 -3.56 17.03
N TYR A 772 20.45 -2.70 16.80
CA TYR A 772 19.53 -2.84 15.68
C TYR A 772 20.25 -2.72 14.33
N ASN A 773 21.22 -1.82 14.22
CA ASN A 773 22.07 -1.71 13.03
C ASN A 773 22.85 -3.01 12.79
N ARG A 774 23.51 -3.56 13.82
CA ARG A 774 24.23 -4.84 13.72
C ARG A 774 23.30 -6.02 13.48
N ASN A 775 22.06 -5.96 13.98
CA ASN A 775 21.06 -7.00 13.76
C ASN A 775 20.69 -7.12 12.28
N ALA A 776 20.44 -5.99 11.60
CA ALA A 776 20.22 -6.00 10.15
C ALA A 776 21.44 -6.52 9.37
N LEU A 777 22.65 -6.10 9.76
CA LEU A 777 23.89 -6.60 9.15
C LEU A 777 24.07 -8.11 9.34
N ALA A 778 23.79 -8.63 10.53
CA ALA A 778 23.90 -10.06 10.83
C ALA A 778 23.02 -10.92 9.91
N TYR A 779 21.79 -10.47 9.64
CA TYR A 779 20.90 -11.17 8.72
C TYR A 779 21.47 -11.17 7.31
N ILE A 780 21.90 -10.04 6.76
CA ILE A 780 22.53 -9.99 5.43
C ILE A 780 23.80 -10.85 5.37
N ASN A 781 24.67 -10.73 6.38
CA ASN A 781 25.95 -11.40 6.42
C ASN A 781 25.82 -12.92 6.57
N SER A 782 24.73 -13.43 7.15
CA SER A 782 24.45 -14.86 7.26
C SER A 782 24.52 -15.58 5.92
N TYR A 783 24.08 -14.93 4.84
CA TYR A 783 24.28 -15.36 3.46
C TYR A 783 25.55 -14.78 2.84
N GLY A 784 25.83 -13.50 3.08
CA GLY A 784 26.90 -12.74 2.42
C GLY A 784 28.29 -13.38 2.51
N VAL A 785 28.67 -13.93 3.67
CA VAL A 785 29.99 -14.56 3.84
C VAL A 785 30.10 -15.93 3.19
N ASN A 786 28.96 -16.53 2.80
CA ASN A 786 28.87 -17.89 2.26
C ASN A 786 28.55 -17.92 0.75
N LEU A 787 28.44 -16.77 0.07
CA LEU A 787 27.95 -16.70 -1.31
C LEU A 787 28.72 -17.59 -2.29
N ALA A 788 30.06 -17.64 -2.19
CA ALA A 788 30.88 -18.47 -3.07
C ALA A 788 30.62 -19.98 -2.87
N ALA A 789 30.54 -20.41 -1.60
CA ALA A 789 30.24 -21.80 -1.26
C ALA A 789 28.81 -22.19 -1.67
N LEU A 790 27.85 -21.29 -1.47
CA LEU A 790 26.47 -21.46 -1.91
C LEU A 790 26.38 -21.58 -3.43
N ALA A 791 27.03 -20.68 -4.18
CA ALA A 791 27.05 -20.75 -5.64
C ALA A 791 27.63 -22.08 -6.14
N GLN A 792 28.75 -22.54 -5.55
CA GLN A 792 29.34 -23.84 -5.89
C GLN A 792 28.40 -25.01 -5.59
N GLN A 793 27.74 -25.00 -4.43
CA GLN A 793 26.80 -26.04 -4.02
C GLN A 793 25.54 -26.08 -4.90
N GLN A 794 25.06 -24.92 -5.35
CA GLN A 794 23.80 -24.78 -6.06
C GLN A 794 23.95 -24.88 -7.60
N GLY A 795 25.17 -24.71 -8.13
CA GLY A 795 25.44 -24.75 -9.56
C GLY A 795 24.57 -23.76 -10.33
N GLU A 796 23.87 -24.23 -11.37
CA GLU A 796 22.98 -23.40 -12.19
C GLU A 796 21.75 -22.89 -11.42
N LEU A 797 21.40 -23.52 -10.30
CA LEU A 797 20.31 -23.12 -9.41
C LEU A 797 20.76 -22.07 -8.38
N GLU A 798 21.93 -21.44 -8.57
CA GLU A 798 22.45 -20.39 -7.69
C GLU A 798 21.38 -19.35 -7.35
N GLY A 799 21.25 -19.05 -6.05
CA GLY A 799 20.44 -17.96 -5.53
C GLY A 799 19.17 -18.39 -4.79
N TYR A 800 18.82 -19.68 -4.79
CA TYR A 800 17.64 -20.11 -4.04
C TYR A 800 17.88 -20.00 -2.53
N VAL A 801 16.83 -19.61 -1.81
CA VAL A 801 16.86 -19.52 -0.35
C VAL A 801 16.27 -20.81 0.22
N PRO A 802 17.09 -21.69 0.84
CA PRO A 802 16.64 -23.00 1.31
C PRO A 802 15.46 -22.90 2.29
N HIS A 803 14.51 -23.82 2.15
CA HIS A 803 13.34 -23.96 3.00
C HIS A 803 13.59 -25.06 4.06
N THR A 804 13.24 -24.82 5.34
CA THR A 804 13.34 -25.76 6.51
C THR A 804 13.67 -27.20 6.11
N ASN A 805 14.95 -27.59 6.15
CA ASN A 805 15.46 -28.97 5.98
C ASN A 805 14.89 -29.83 4.82
N ILE A 806 14.09 -29.28 3.90
CA ILE A 806 13.46 -30.03 2.82
C ILE A 806 14.33 -29.87 1.59
N ARG A 807 15.14 -30.89 1.31
CA ARG A 807 15.97 -31.00 0.10
C ARG A 807 15.15 -31.37 -1.15
N THR A 808 13.93 -30.86 -1.28
CA THR A 808 13.04 -31.25 -2.41
C THR A 808 12.64 -30.07 -3.27
N HIS A 809 12.11 -29.00 -2.70
CA HIS A 809 11.62 -27.86 -3.45
C HIS A 809 11.73 -26.57 -2.65
N THR A 810 11.68 -25.44 -3.35
CA THR A 810 11.53 -24.12 -2.77
C THR A 810 10.32 -23.42 -3.35
N SER A 811 9.57 -22.70 -2.51
CA SER A 811 8.42 -21.98 -3.01
C SER A 811 8.81 -20.67 -3.68
N GLY A 812 8.27 -20.42 -4.86
CA GLY A 812 8.68 -19.30 -5.71
C GLY A 812 8.37 -17.94 -5.09
N TYR A 813 7.14 -17.76 -4.62
CA TYR A 813 6.69 -16.50 -3.99
C TYR A 813 7.50 -16.16 -2.72
N MET A 814 7.93 -17.17 -1.95
CA MET A 814 8.72 -16.94 -0.74
C MET A 814 10.11 -16.37 -1.09
N ASN A 815 10.73 -16.86 -2.17
CA ASN A 815 11.98 -16.29 -2.67
C ASN A 815 11.79 -14.84 -3.15
N SER A 816 10.70 -14.54 -3.86
CA SER A 816 10.36 -13.15 -4.22
C SER A 816 10.27 -12.27 -2.99
N PHE A 817 9.70 -12.77 -1.89
CA PHE A 817 9.60 -11.99 -0.67
C PHE A 817 10.96 -11.77 0.02
N VAL A 818 11.88 -12.73 0.01
CA VAL A 818 13.27 -12.51 0.47
C VAL A 818 13.95 -11.42 -0.37
N ILE A 819 13.79 -11.47 -1.69
CA ILE A 819 14.29 -10.45 -2.62
C ILE A 819 13.74 -9.07 -2.24
N TYR A 820 12.44 -8.96 -1.96
CA TYR A 820 11.82 -7.69 -1.55
C TYR A 820 12.41 -7.15 -0.25
N ALA A 821 12.53 -7.98 0.78
CA ALA A 821 13.11 -7.58 2.06
C ALA A 821 14.57 -7.12 1.90
N ALA A 822 15.36 -7.81 1.07
CA ALA A 822 16.74 -7.43 0.78
C ALA A 822 16.84 -6.13 -0.05
N LEU A 823 15.92 -5.91 -0.98
CA LEU A 823 15.82 -4.65 -1.74
C LEU A 823 15.43 -3.47 -0.84
N ASP A 824 14.47 -3.62 0.07
CA ASP A 824 14.17 -2.56 1.06
C ASP A 824 15.40 -2.26 1.91
N ALA A 825 16.11 -3.28 2.39
CA ALA A 825 17.32 -3.09 3.18
C ALA A 825 18.38 -2.28 2.42
N LEU A 826 18.54 -2.54 1.12
CA LEU A 826 19.46 -1.81 0.26
C LEU A 826 19.01 -0.36 0.04
N ASN A 827 17.73 -0.16 -0.30
CA ASN A 827 17.15 1.17 -0.54
C ASN A 827 17.17 2.04 0.72
N LEU A 828 16.97 1.45 1.90
CA LEU A 828 17.03 2.12 3.20
C LEU A 828 18.47 2.34 3.70
N GLY A 829 19.47 1.84 2.97
CA GLY A 829 20.89 2.00 3.28
C GLY A 829 21.36 1.23 4.52
N VAL A 830 20.72 0.09 4.81
CA VAL A 830 21.03 -0.75 6.00
C VAL A 830 21.52 -2.15 5.64
N ALA A 831 21.61 -2.50 4.36
CA ALA A 831 22.09 -3.81 3.91
C ALA A 831 23.62 -4.01 4.08
N GLY A 832 24.38 -2.94 4.38
CA GLY A 832 25.83 -3.02 4.55
C GLY A 832 26.60 -3.35 3.26
N PRO A 833 27.92 -3.61 3.37
CA PRO A 833 28.79 -3.80 2.21
C PRO A 833 28.47 -5.06 1.39
N LEU A 834 28.02 -6.13 2.04
CA LEU A 834 27.65 -7.39 1.38
C LEU A 834 26.23 -7.37 0.79
N GLY A 835 25.43 -6.35 1.14
CA GLY A 835 24.05 -6.19 0.69
C GLY A 835 23.85 -6.32 -0.82
N PRO A 836 24.56 -5.54 -1.65
CA PRO A 836 24.45 -5.64 -3.11
C PRO A 836 24.71 -7.06 -3.64
N ALA A 837 25.76 -7.73 -3.15
CA ALA A 837 26.11 -9.08 -3.59
C ALA A 837 25.08 -10.13 -3.14
N VAL A 838 24.52 -9.98 -1.94
CA VAL A 838 23.43 -10.85 -1.43
C VAL A 838 22.16 -10.68 -2.25
N VAL A 839 21.76 -9.44 -2.54
CA VAL A 839 20.61 -9.15 -3.42
C VAL A 839 20.85 -9.75 -4.80
N GLU A 840 22.03 -9.53 -5.39
CA GLU A 840 22.40 -10.12 -6.67
C GLU A 840 22.26 -11.65 -6.65
N HIS A 841 22.84 -12.31 -5.65
CA HIS A 841 22.74 -13.75 -5.49
C HIS A 841 21.29 -14.24 -5.45
N PHE A 842 20.43 -13.67 -4.60
CA PHE A 842 19.02 -14.06 -4.53
C PHE A 842 18.27 -13.85 -5.86
N CYS A 843 18.64 -12.81 -6.61
CA CYS A 843 18.02 -12.51 -7.90
C CYS A 843 18.38 -13.51 -8.99
N LYS A 844 19.59 -14.11 -8.94
CA LYS A 844 20.05 -15.06 -9.97
C LYS A 844 19.10 -16.24 -10.14
N PHE A 845 18.64 -16.86 -9.05
CA PHE A 845 17.75 -18.02 -9.13
C PHE A 845 16.45 -17.67 -9.85
N ARG A 846 15.82 -16.56 -9.45
CA ARG A 846 14.57 -16.09 -10.07
C ARG A 846 14.74 -15.74 -11.53
N ILE A 847 15.81 -15.01 -11.88
CA ILE A 847 16.06 -14.58 -13.26
C ILE A 847 16.39 -15.78 -14.14
N ASN A 848 17.26 -16.69 -13.68
CA ASN A 848 17.73 -17.82 -14.48
C ASN A 848 16.65 -18.88 -14.70
N ALA A 849 15.70 -19.05 -13.76
CA ALA A 849 14.56 -19.95 -13.92
C ALA A 849 13.71 -19.66 -15.18
N PHE A 850 13.69 -18.40 -15.66
CA PHE A 850 12.97 -18.03 -16.88
C PHE A 850 13.83 -18.05 -18.14
N ASN A 851 15.15 -17.95 -17.99
CA ASN A 851 16.08 -17.70 -19.09
C ASN A 851 16.92 -18.93 -19.46
N THR A 852 16.74 -20.05 -18.76
CA THR A 852 17.40 -21.32 -19.07
C THR A 852 16.53 -22.17 -20.02
N PRO A 853 17.11 -22.76 -21.08
CA PRO A 853 16.36 -23.60 -22.02
C PRO A 853 15.93 -24.96 -21.41
N ASP A 854 16.62 -25.41 -20.36
CA ASP A 854 16.41 -26.74 -19.76
C ASP A 854 15.27 -26.77 -18.72
N PHE A 855 14.68 -25.61 -18.39
CA PHE A 855 13.57 -25.50 -17.45
C PHE A 855 12.33 -24.95 -18.16
N ASN A 856 11.19 -25.58 -17.92
CA ASN A 856 9.93 -25.05 -18.39
C ASN A 856 9.64 -23.74 -17.65
N TRP A 857 9.74 -22.62 -18.35
CA TRP A 857 9.52 -21.29 -17.78
C TRP A 857 8.12 -21.16 -17.15
N ARG A 858 7.13 -21.95 -17.57
CA ARG A 858 5.80 -21.99 -16.92
C ARG A 858 5.89 -22.49 -15.49
N ASN A 859 6.73 -23.49 -15.22
CA ASN A 859 7.01 -23.95 -13.85
C ASN A 859 7.60 -22.81 -13.02
N ALA A 860 8.51 -22.01 -13.60
CA ALA A 860 9.05 -20.81 -12.94
C ALA A 860 7.97 -19.77 -12.66
N ALA A 861 7.00 -19.63 -13.57
CA ALA A 861 5.89 -18.68 -13.52
C ALA A 861 4.83 -19.01 -12.48
N SER A 862 4.55 -20.30 -12.21
CA SER A 862 3.55 -20.71 -11.20
C SER A 862 3.76 -20.07 -9.83
N GLY A 863 5.03 -19.84 -9.48
CA GLY A 863 5.40 -19.29 -8.18
C GLY A 863 5.14 -20.24 -7.00
N ARG A 864 4.58 -21.44 -7.24
CA ARG A 864 4.29 -22.44 -6.22
C ARG A 864 5.55 -23.12 -5.76
N ASP A 865 6.02 -24.17 -6.44
CA ASP A 865 7.17 -24.99 -6.03
C ASP A 865 8.12 -25.20 -7.22
N ILE A 866 9.41 -24.92 -7.01
CA ILE A 866 10.49 -25.27 -7.93
C ILE A 866 11.33 -26.35 -7.26
N PHE A 867 11.45 -27.52 -7.89
CA PHE A 867 12.24 -28.61 -7.33
C PHE A 867 13.74 -28.26 -7.31
N ILE A 868 14.37 -28.42 -6.15
CA ILE A 868 15.80 -28.19 -5.91
C ILE A 868 16.52 -29.47 -5.46
N GLY A 869 15.83 -30.60 -5.41
CA GLY A 869 16.39 -31.89 -5.05
C GLY A 869 15.37 -33.03 -5.06
N ASP A 870 15.86 -34.25 -4.80
CA ASP A 870 15.06 -35.47 -4.77
C ASP A 870 14.67 -35.90 -3.32
N GLY A 871 15.13 -35.15 -2.32
CA GLY A 871 15.00 -35.45 -0.88
C GLY A 871 16.30 -35.99 -0.26
N THR A 872 17.19 -36.54 -1.08
CA THR A 872 18.52 -37.04 -0.69
C THR A 872 19.60 -36.08 -1.15
N ASN A 873 19.59 -35.75 -2.44
CA ASN A 873 20.56 -34.91 -3.12
C ASN A 873 19.92 -33.58 -3.54
N LEU A 874 20.73 -32.52 -3.46
CA LEU A 874 20.39 -31.24 -4.07
C LEU A 874 20.75 -31.28 -5.55
N PHE A 875 19.90 -30.68 -6.37
CA PHE A 875 20.17 -30.46 -7.77
C PHE A 875 21.12 -29.28 -7.97
N THR A 876 21.89 -29.35 -9.05
CA THR A 876 22.81 -28.28 -9.46
C THR A 876 22.54 -27.80 -10.88
N LYS A 877 21.53 -28.37 -11.55
CA LYS A 877 21.17 -28.07 -12.94
C LYS A 877 19.68 -27.90 -13.09
N TRP A 878 19.28 -27.04 -14.02
CA TRP A 878 17.87 -26.81 -14.35
C TRP A 878 17.19 -28.04 -14.97
N SER A 879 17.93 -28.84 -15.75
CA SER A 879 17.44 -30.11 -16.32
C SER A 879 17.03 -31.13 -15.27
N GLN A 880 17.72 -31.17 -14.11
CA GLN A 880 17.34 -32.04 -12.99
C GLN A 880 16.04 -31.58 -12.32
N ALA A 881 15.89 -30.27 -12.11
CA ALA A 881 14.66 -29.68 -11.59
C ALA A 881 13.47 -29.99 -12.51
N GLN A 882 13.65 -29.84 -13.82
CA GLN A 882 12.61 -30.15 -14.81
C GLN A 882 12.26 -31.65 -14.84
N ALA A 883 13.25 -32.54 -14.83
CA ALA A 883 13.02 -33.98 -14.78
C ALA A 883 12.17 -34.37 -13.56
N ARG A 884 12.38 -33.71 -12.41
CA ARG A 884 11.59 -33.93 -11.20
C ARG A 884 10.15 -33.44 -11.31
N HIS A 885 9.90 -32.30 -11.98
CA HIS A 885 8.52 -31.87 -12.29
C HIS A 885 7.79 -32.93 -13.10
N VAL A 886 8.44 -33.45 -14.15
CA VAL A 886 7.88 -34.52 -14.99
C VAL A 886 7.63 -35.79 -14.17
N GLU A 887 8.60 -36.26 -13.38
CA GLU A 887 8.45 -37.45 -12.53
C GLU A 887 7.30 -37.34 -11.53
N LYS A 888 7.07 -36.14 -10.97
CA LYS A 888 5.99 -35.88 -10.01
C LYS A 888 4.65 -35.58 -10.63
N ASN A 889 4.53 -35.64 -11.97
CA ASN A 889 3.35 -35.17 -12.69
C ASN A 889 2.95 -33.75 -12.27
N ALA A 890 3.96 -32.92 -11.99
CA ALA A 890 3.84 -31.53 -11.54
C ALA A 890 4.43 -30.58 -12.59
N ASP A 891 4.70 -31.07 -13.80
CA ASP A 891 4.97 -30.21 -14.96
C ASP A 891 3.65 -29.55 -15.36
N ILE A 892 3.68 -28.23 -15.53
CA ILE A 892 2.47 -27.46 -15.73
C ILE A 892 1.88 -27.77 -17.10
N ASP A 893 0.66 -28.30 -17.08
CA ASP A 893 -0.17 -28.55 -18.27
C ASP A 893 -0.21 -27.29 -19.14
N PRO A 894 0.02 -27.37 -20.46
CA PRO A 894 -0.25 -26.25 -21.36
C PRO A 894 -1.63 -25.57 -21.16
N GLN A 895 -2.64 -26.29 -20.65
CA GLN A 895 -3.99 -25.79 -20.30
C GLN A 895 -4.19 -25.39 -18.82
N TRP A 896 -3.10 -25.20 -18.07
CA TRP A 896 -3.07 -24.99 -16.61
C TRP A 896 -4.02 -23.95 -16.01
N SER A 897 -4.39 -22.91 -16.74
CA SER A 897 -5.36 -21.92 -16.28
C SER A 897 -6.81 -22.43 -16.09
N LYS A 898 -7.13 -23.69 -16.44
CA LYS A 898 -8.44 -24.34 -16.14
C LYS A 898 -8.51 -24.99 -14.75
N THR A 899 -7.40 -25.41 -14.19
CA THR A 899 -7.42 -26.37 -13.07
C THR A 899 -7.16 -25.73 -11.72
N TRP A 900 -6.50 -24.56 -11.66
CA TRP A 900 -5.91 -24.05 -10.40
C TRP A 900 -6.41 -22.65 -9.97
N PRO A 901 -7.64 -22.55 -9.43
CA PRO A 901 -8.16 -21.32 -8.82
C PRO A 901 -7.49 -21.07 -7.45
N GLY A 902 -6.48 -20.21 -7.42
CA GLY A 902 -5.77 -19.82 -6.18
C GLY A 902 -4.32 -19.39 -6.40
N GLU A 903 -3.70 -19.78 -7.52
CA GLU A 903 -2.29 -19.47 -7.81
C GLU A 903 -2.03 -18.08 -8.39
N GLY A 904 -3.07 -17.35 -8.80
CA GLY A 904 -2.92 -16.02 -9.39
C GLY A 904 -2.13 -15.06 -8.50
N ASP A 905 -2.10 -15.31 -7.19
CA ASP A 905 -1.35 -14.53 -6.20
C ASP A 905 0.16 -14.81 -6.23
N TRP A 906 0.56 -16.06 -6.41
CA TRP A 906 1.96 -16.48 -6.49
C TRP A 906 2.58 -16.00 -7.80
N GLN A 907 1.82 -16.15 -8.87
CA GLN A 907 2.09 -15.65 -10.20
C GLN A 907 2.32 -14.13 -10.22
N ARG A 908 1.42 -13.37 -9.58
CA ARG A 908 1.60 -11.94 -9.33
C ARG A 908 2.92 -11.63 -8.64
N ASN A 909 3.23 -12.33 -7.55
CA ASN A 909 4.50 -12.14 -6.83
C ASN A 909 5.73 -12.42 -7.69
N VAL A 910 5.67 -13.42 -8.58
CA VAL A 910 6.77 -13.69 -9.50
C VAL A 910 6.95 -12.56 -10.51
N LEU A 911 5.86 -12.13 -11.14
CA LEU A 911 5.89 -11.07 -12.16
C LEU A 911 6.30 -9.72 -11.55
N ALA A 912 5.73 -9.38 -10.41
CA ALA A 912 6.06 -8.20 -9.63
C ALA A 912 7.52 -8.23 -9.16
N GLY A 913 8.02 -9.43 -8.81
CA GLY A 913 9.43 -9.72 -8.60
C GLY A 913 10.29 -9.28 -9.77
N LEU A 914 10.06 -9.88 -10.94
CA LEU A 914 10.83 -9.59 -12.15
C LEU A 914 10.77 -8.11 -12.55
N ALA A 915 9.61 -7.49 -12.41
CA ALA A 915 9.43 -6.07 -12.70
C ALA A 915 10.27 -5.19 -11.76
N LEU A 916 10.30 -5.48 -10.46
CA LEU A 916 11.17 -4.77 -9.52
C LEU A 916 12.67 -4.98 -9.84
N LEU A 917 13.07 -6.20 -10.22
CA LEU A 917 14.46 -6.49 -10.56
C LEU A 917 14.96 -5.73 -11.78
N ARG A 918 14.08 -5.40 -12.72
CA ARG A 918 14.39 -4.54 -13.88
C ARG A 918 14.91 -3.16 -13.47
N ASP A 919 14.36 -2.59 -12.41
CA ASP A 919 14.66 -1.22 -11.94
C ASP A 919 15.56 -1.20 -10.69
N ALA A 920 15.87 -2.38 -10.13
CA ALA A 920 16.79 -2.54 -9.01
C ALA A 920 18.25 -2.17 -9.38
N PRO A 921 19.09 -1.82 -8.39
CA PRO A 921 20.52 -1.54 -8.58
C PRO A 921 21.33 -2.83 -8.79
N LEU A 922 20.98 -3.60 -9.81
CA LEU A 922 21.63 -4.85 -10.23
C LEU A 922 22.52 -4.62 -11.46
N PRO A 923 23.47 -5.54 -11.75
CA PRO A 923 24.21 -5.53 -13.00
C PRO A 923 23.27 -5.44 -14.21
N LEU A 924 23.64 -4.63 -15.22
CA LEU A 924 22.81 -4.36 -16.40
C LEU A 924 22.35 -5.66 -17.08
N ALA A 925 23.21 -6.67 -17.18
CA ALA A 925 22.88 -7.96 -17.77
C ALA A 925 21.77 -8.71 -17.00
N MET A 926 21.74 -8.62 -15.67
CA MET A 926 20.68 -9.22 -14.87
C MET A 926 19.36 -8.46 -15.01
N ARG A 927 19.43 -7.13 -15.02
CA ARG A 927 18.25 -6.28 -15.25
C ARG A 927 17.63 -6.54 -16.62
N ALA A 928 18.47 -6.69 -17.65
CA ALA A 928 18.06 -7.08 -19.01
C ALA A 928 17.34 -8.44 -19.01
N LYS A 929 17.94 -9.47 -18.39
CA LYS A 929 17.32 -10.81 -18.27
C LYS A 929 16.02 -10.79 -17.45
N ALA A 930 15.94 -9.97 -16.40
CA ALA A 930 14.71 -9.78 -15.62
C ALA A 930 13.61 -9.12 -16.47
N ALA A 931 13.97 -8.12 -17.27
CA ALA A 931 13.06 -7.48 -18.22
C ALA A 931 12.58 -8.47 -19.30
N ASP A 932 13.49 -9.28 -19.85
CA ASP A 932 13.17 -10.32 -20.83
C ASP A 932 12.24 -11.38 -20.24
N ALA A 933 12.51 -11.84 -19.01
CA ALA A 933 11.67 -12.77 -18.27
C ALA A 933 10.29 -12.17 -17.94
N MET A 934 10.24 -10.91 -17.53
CA MET A 934 9.00 -10.19 -17.27
C MET A 934 8.14 -10.13 -18.53
N VAL A 935 8.73 -9.73 -19.67
CA VAL A 935 8.00 -9.70 -20.94
C VAL A 935 7.60 -11.11 -21.36
N LEU A 936 8.50 -12.10 -21.30
CA LEU A 936 8.17 -13.51 -21.62
C LEU A 936 6.97 -13.98 -20.80
N TYR A 937 6.99 -13.77 -19.50
CA TYR A 937 5.90 -14.16 -18.61
C TYR A 937 4.60 -13.41 -18.94
N ARG A 938 4.68 -12.13 -19.32
CA ARG A 938 3.52 -11.36 -19.82
C ARG A 938 3.00 -11.79 -21.19
N SER A 939 3.84 -12.41 -22.01
CA SER A 939 3.63 -12.56 -23.46
C SER A 939 3.12 -13.96 -23.80
N GLU A 940 1.80 -14.14 -23.73
CA GLU A 940 1.14 -15.44 -23.99
C GLU A 940 -0.16 -15.34 -24.82
N ARG A 941 -0.29 -14.41 -25.76
CA ARG A 941 -1.48 -14.44 -26.65
C ARG A 941 -1.55 -15.75 -27.45
N GLN A 942 -2.71 -16.31 -27.83
CA GLN A 942 -4.13 -16.12 -27.44
C GLN A 942 -5.06 -17.12 -28.18
N HIS A 943 -4.58 -17.71 -29.28
CA HIS A 943 -5.16 -18.83 -30.01
C HIS A 943 -3.99 -19.68 -30.56
N GLY A 944 -3.55 -20.70 -29.82
CA GLY A 944 -3.05 -21.95 -30.44
C GLY A 944 -4.24 -22.89 -30.61
N PRO A 945 -4.18 -23.93 -31.47
CA PRO A 945 -5.36 -24.66 -31.96
C PRO A 945 -6.27 -25.07 -30.79
N GLU A 946 -7.54 -24.66 -30.87
CA GLU A 946 -8.66 -24.91 -29.94
C GLU A 946 -8.33 -25.36 -28.49
N GLY A 947 -8.60 -24.49 -27.50
CA GLY A 947 -8.87 -24.94 -26.12
C GLY A 947 -7.99 -24.43 -24.98
N MET A 948 -7.14 -23.42 -25.17
CA MET A 948 -6.25 -22.92 -24.10
C MET A 948 -6.88 -21.77 -23.29
N PRO A 949 -6.73 -21.71 -21.95
CA PRO A 949 -7.37 -20.70 -21.13
C PRO A 949 -6.46 -19.49 -20.87
N ARG A 950 -7.08 -18.37 -20.48
CA ARG A 950 -6.49 -17.03 -20.46
C ARG A 950 -6.29 -16.60 -19.01
N ILE A 951 -5.09 -16.11 -18.66
CA ILE A 951 -4.91 -15.30 -17.46
C ILE A 951 -5.54 -13.93 -17.76
N THR A 952 -6.85 -13.75 -17.57
CA THR A 952 -7.47 -12.42 -17.74
C THR A 952 -7.04 -11.51 -16.58
N PRO A 953 -7.01 -10.17 -16.71
CA PRO A 953 -6.75 -9.31 -15.57
C PRO A 953 -7.68 -9.65 -14.41
N GLU A 954 -8.96 -9.88 -14.67
CA GLU A 954 -9.96 -10.21 -13.64
C GLU A 954 -9.69 -11.56 -12.93
N ALA A 955 -9.11 -12.55 -13.62
CA ALA A 955 -8.70 -13.84 -13.04
C ALA A 955 -7.29 -13.80 -12.42
N PHE A 956 -6.43 -12.94 -12.98
CA PHE A 956 -5.11 -12.61 -12.45
C PHE A 956 -5.24 -11.86 -11.14
N PHE A 957 -6.35 -11.15 -10.92
CA PHE A 957 -6.62 -10.26 -9.81
C PHE A 957 -7.72 -10.81 -8.86
N GLY A 958 -7.40 -11.87 -8.09
CA GLY A 958 -8.22 -12.35 -6.97
C GLY A 958 -8.13 -11.45 -5.72
N LEU A 959 -8.89 -11.78 -4.66
CA LEU A 959 -9.05 -10.99 -3.40
C LEU A 959 -7.73 -10.54 -2.73
N PHE A 960 -6.61 -11.20 -3.04
CA PHE A 960 -5.27 -10.88 -2.57
C PHE A 960 -4.55 -9.82 -3.43
N GLU A 961 -5.25 -9.21 -4.40
CA GLU A 961 -4.92 -8.02 -5.25
C GLU A 961 -4.12 -6.89 -4.60
N ASN A 962 -4.10 -6.90 -3.29
CA ASN A 962 -3.97 -5.76 -2.44
C ASN A 962 -2.64 -5.73 -1.70
N LEU A 963 -1.92 -6.86 -1.68
CA LEU A 963 -0.67 -7.00 -0.95
C LEU A 963 0.56 -7.17 -1.83
N ASN A 964 0.43 -7.40 -3.15
CA ASN A 964 1.59 -7.70 -4.03
C ASN A 964 1.56 -7.07 -5.44
N SER A 965 0.74 -6.05 -5.67
CA SER A 965 0.70 -5.33 -6.96
C SER A 965 1.89 -4.37 -7.09
N LEU A 966 3.12 -4.87 -6.97
CA LEU A 966 4.35 -4.09 -7.09
C LEU A 966 4.64 -3.84 -8.58
N CYS A 967 4.47 -2.60 -9.03
CA CYS A 967 4.87 -2.18 -10.37
C CYS A 967 6.06 -1.25 -10.25
N PRO A 968 7.00 -1.29 -11.20
CA PRO A 968 8.05 -0.29 -11.23
C PRO A 968 7.49 1.13 -11.24
N HIS A 969 8.27 2.08 -10.73
CA HIS A 969 7.79 3.45 -10.58
C HIS A 969 7.34 4.03 -11.93
N GLY A 970 6.10 4.54 -11.98
CA GLY A 970 5.50 5.06 -13.21
C GLY A 970 4.83 4.01 -14.10
N SER A 971 4.96 2.72 -13.81
CA SER A 971 4.34 1.63 -14.56
C SER A 971 3.00 1.16 -13.97
N THR A 972 2.21 0.43 -14.77
CA THR A 972 0.97 -0.25 -14.36
C THR A 972 0.83 -1.63 -15.00
N TRP A 973 0.09 -2.51 -14.33
CA TRP A 973 -0.33 -3.81 -14.83
C TRP A 973 -1.42 -3.76 -15.89
N ARG A 974 -1.91 -2.59 -16.27
CA ARG A 974 -2.95 -2.48 -17.28
C ARG A 974 -2.43 -2.82 -18.69
N TRP A 975 -3.32 -3.35 -19.53
CA TRP A 975 -2.97 -3.85 -20.87
C TRP A 975 -3.46 -2.95 -22.00
N ASP A 976 -4.40 -2.09 -21.67
CA ASP A 976 -5.03 -1.05 -22.48
C ASP A 976 -4.33 0.31 -22.34
N VAL A 977 -3.31 0.39 -21.47
CA VAL A 977 -2.44 1.55 -21.36
C VAL A 977 -1.17 1.29 -22.16
N PRO A 978 -0.82 2.13 -23.14
CA PRO A 978 0.42 1.94 -23.88
C PRO A 978 1.65 2.09 -22.96
N PRO A 979 2.67 1.21 -23.06
CA PRO A 979 3.97 1.47 -22.46
C PRO A 979 4.59 2.71 -23.09
N VAL A 980 5.17 3.58 -22.29
CA VAL A 980 5.89 4.76 -22.74
C VAL A 980 7.36 4.59 -22.39
N ILE A 981 8.23 4.45 -23.39
CA ILE A 981 9.68 4.47 -23.15
C ILE A 981 10.01 5.81 -22.50
N ARG A 982 10.78 5.78 -21.40
CA ARG A 982 11.20 7.01 -20.72
C ARG A 982 11.97 7.90 -21.71
N ALA A 983 11.59 9.17 -21.80
CA ALA A 983 12.25 10.11 -22.70
C ALA A 983 13.66 10.48 -22.20
N GLY A 984 14.53 10.90 -23.12
CA GLY A 984 15.87 11.39 -22.78
C GLY A 984 16.86 10.31 -22.37
N LEU A 985 16.60 9.05 -22.72
CA LEU A 985 17.55 7.96 -22.50
C LEU A 985 18.81 8.20 -23.35
N SER A 986 19.95 8.22 -22.68
CA SER A 986 21.26 8.33 -23.29
C SER A 986 22.17 7.25 -22.71
N PHE A 987 22.72 6.41 -23.58
CA PHE A 987 23.67 5.36 -23.20
C PHE A 987 25.05 5.70 -23.73
N ARG A 988 26.08 5.28 -23.01
CA ARG A 988 27.47 5.44 -23.42
C ARG A 988 28.16 4.10 -23.33
N VAL A 989 28.85 3.71 -24.41
CA VAL A 989 29.55 2.43 -24.49
C VAL A 989 30.92 2.64 -25.13
N SER A 990 31.92 1.87 -24.69
CA SER A 990 33.29 1.97 -25.17
C SER A 990 33.70 0.68 -25.85
N ASN A 991 34.18 0.77 -27.10
CA ASN A 991 34.58 -0.36 -27.94
C ASN A 991 33.61 -1.57 -27.90
N PRO A 992 32.30 -1.37 -28.13
CA PRO A 992 31.35 -2.48 -27.98
C PRO A 992 31.59 -3.58 -29.00
N ALA A 993 31.51 -4.83 -28.55
CA ALA A 993 31.48 -6.02 -29.38
C ALA A 993 30.03 -6.43 -29.71
N VAL A 994 29.86 -7.20 -30.79
CA VAL A 994 28.56 -7.80 -31.12
C VAL A 994 28.08 -8.66 -29.95
N GLY A 995 26.86 -8.41 -29.49
CA GLY A 995 26.24 -9.05 -28.33
C GLY A 995 26.26 -8.22 -27.05
N ASP A 996 27.12 -7.20 -26.95
CA ASP A 996 27.21 -6.35 -25.76
C ASP A 996 25.90 -5.61 -25.49
N ILE A 997 25.53 -5.49 -24.22
CA ILE A 997 24.36 -4.73 -23.77
C ILE A 997 24.78 -3.28 -23.57
N VAL A 998 24.21 -2.39 -24.39
CA VAL A 998 24.45 -0.95 -24.38
C VAL A 998 23.64 -0.25 -23.29
N GLY A 999 22.42 -0.71 -23.06
CA GLY A 999 21.48 -0.08 -22.13
C GLY A 999 20.17 -0.84 -22.00
N LEU A 1000 19.28 -0.35 -21.15
CA LEU A 1000 17.95 -0.91 -20.94
C LEU A 1000 16.89 0.16 -21.17
N LEU A 1001 15.99 -0.09 -22.11
CA LEU A 1001 14.85 0.76 -22.41
C LEU A 1001 13.75 0.53 -21.37
N VAL A 1002 13.72 1.41 -20.35
CA VAL A 1002 12.73 1.33 -19.28
C VAL A 1002 11.47 2.08 -19.68
N THR A 1003 10.31 1.53 -19.32
CA THR A 1003 8.99 2.06 -19.65
C THR A 1003 8.19 2.49 -18.43
N ASP A 1004 7.45 3.59 -18.58
CA ASP A 1004 6.32 4.00 -17.75
C ASP A 1004 5.00 3.56 -18.43
N GLY A 1005 3.84 3.71 -17.79
CA GLY A 1005 2.56 3.24 -18.33
C GLY A 1005 2.39 1.72 -18.26
N GLY A 1006 1.64 1.11 -19.19
CA GLY A 1006 1.42 -0.33 -19.18
C GLY A 1006 2.73 -1.10 -19.31
N LEU A 1007 2.90 -2.23 -18.62
CA LEU A 1007 4.10 -3.04 -18.81
C LEU A 1007 4.16 -3.63 -20.23
N PRO A 1008 5.32 -3.58 -20.91
CA PRO A 1008 5.46 -4.11 -22.26
C PRO A 1008 5.09 -5.59 -22.34
N ARG A 1009 4.50 -5.96 -23.47
CA ARG A 1009 4.03 -7.31 -23.74
C ARG A 1009 4.20 -7.60 -25.23
N ALA A 1010 4.74 -8.76 -25.58
CA ALA A 1010 4.75 -9.28 -26.93
C ALA A 1010 3.43 -10.00 -27.25
N SER A 1011 2.98 -9.93 -28.50
CA SER A 1011 1.72 -10.53 -28.96
C SER A 1011 1.80 -12.03 -29.26
N LYS A 1012 2.98 -12.66 -29.21
CA LYS A 1012 3.19 -14.10 -29.39
C LYS A 1012 4.40 -14.55 -28.57
N PRO A 1013 4.42 -15.78 -28.03
CA PRO A 1013 5.64 -16.39 -27.49
C PRO A 1013 6.77 -16.49 -28.55
N GLU A 1014 6.38 -16.59 -29.83
CA GLU A 1014 7.27 -16.84 -30.97
C GLU A 1014 7.59 -15.61 -31.85
N GLY A 1015 7.07 -14.41 -31.52
CA GLY A 1015 7.48 -13.17 -32.20
C GLY A 1015 6.38 -12.13 -32.44
N SER A 1016 6.42 -11.09 -31.61
CA SER A 1016 6.40 -9.68 -32.02
C SER A 1016 7.09 -8.91 -30.90
N ASP A 1017 8.21 -8.26 -31.15
CA ASP A 1017 8.99 -7.66 -30.07
C ASP A 1017 8.17 -6.62 -29.29
N ALA A 1018 8.22 -6.67 -27.95
CA ALA A 1018 7.55 -5.65 -27.13
C ALA A 1018 8.22 -4.27 -27.26
N PHE A 1019 9.40 -4.23 -27.88
CA PHE A 1019 10.17 -3.04 -28.22
C PHE A 1019 10.59 -3.14 -29.68
N VAL A 1020 10.36 -2.07 -30.45
CA VAL A 1020 10.63 -2.07 -31.88
C VAL A 1020 11.45 -0.84 -32.24
N ILE A 1021 12.64 -1.08 -32.78
CA ILE A 1021 13.47 -0.05 -33.40
C ILE A 1021 12.85 0.28 -34.76
N VAL A 1022 12.43 1.53 -34.94
CA VAL A 1022 11.85 2.02 -36.21
C VAL A 1022 12.82 2.81 -37.05
N GLU A 1023 13.88 3.33 -36.44
CA GLU A 1023 14.94 4.07 -37.12
C GLU A 1023 16.25 3.87 -36.36
N GLN A 1024 17.34 3.59 -37.08
CA GLN A 1024 18.69 3.49 -36.56
C GLN A 1024 19.70 3.73 -37.70
N PRO A 1025 21.01 3.85 -37.43
CA PRO A 1025 22.02 4.02 -38.48
C PRO A 1025 21.99 2.91 -39.53
N ALA A 1026 22.55 3.20 -40.71
CA ALA A 1026 22.81 2.20 -41.74
C ALA A 1026 23.63 1.03 -41.14
N ASP A 1027 23.45 -0.16 -41.70
CA ASP A 1027 24.01 -1.44 -41.22
C ASP A 1027 23.38 -2.02 -39.93
N ASN A 1028 22.31 -1.41 -39.42
CA ASN A 1028 21.56 -1.87 -38.25
C ASN A 1028 22.47 -2.26 -37.06
N PRO A 1029 23.32 -1.34 -36.57
CA PRO A 1029 24.33 -1.66 -35.56
C PRO A 1029 23.73 -2.08 -34.22
N PHE A 1030 22.43 -1.84 -34.00
CA PHE A 1030 21.74 -2.16 -32.76
C PHE A 1030 20.57 -3.13 -32.97
N ALA A 1031 20.32 -3.94 -31.95
CA ALA A 1031 19.12 -4.74 -31.78
C ALA A 1031 18.53 -4.50 -30.39
N VAL A 1032 17.25 -4.78 -30.20
CA VAL A 1032 16.59 -4.69 -28.90
C VAL A 1032 16.03 -6.07 -28.53
N SER A 1033 16.24 -6.50 -27.29
CA SER A 1033 15.63 -7.73 -26.80
C SER A 1033 14.13 -7.56 -26.55
N ARG A 1034 13.41 -8.66 -26.34
CA ARG A 1034 11.98 -8.63 -25.99
C ARG A 1034 11.67 -7.75 -24.78
N GLY A 1035 12.56 -7.70 -23.79
CA GLY A 1035 12.47 -6.92 -22.56
C GLY A 1035 13.03 -5.51 -22.65
N GLY A 1036 13.50 -5.08 -23.82
CA GLY A 1036 14.02 -3.72 -24.03
C GLY A 1036 15.52 -3.58 -23.79
N ALA A 1037 16.29 -4.66 -23.70
CA ALA A 1037 17.74 -4.56 -23.61
C ALA A 1037 18.31 -4.18 -24.98
N LEU A 1038 18.91 -3.00 -25.08
CA LEU A 1038 19.56 -2.52 -26.29
C LEU A 1038 20.94 -3.19 -26.39
N LYS A 1039 21.19 -3.88 -27.51
CA LYS A 1039 22.41 -4.64 -27.77
C LYS A 1039 23.09 -4.20 -29.05
N VAL A 1040 24.39 -4.44 -29.14
CA VAL A 1040 25.13 -4.32 -30.39
C VAL A 1040 24.88 -5.54 -31.26
N ALA A 1041 24.40 -5.31 -32.49
CA ALA A 1041 24.09 -6.35 -33.47
C ALA A 1041 25.08 -6.39 -34.64
N GLY A 1042 25.80 -5.30 -34.87
CA GLY A 1042 26.78 -5.16 -35.95
C GLY A 1042 27.93 -4.25 -35.55
N LYS A 1043 28.76 -3.85 -36.52
CA LYS A 1043 29.85 -2.91 -36.28
C LYS A 1043 29.27 -1.53 -35.95
N VAL A 1044 29.60 -0.98 -34.78
CA VAL A 1044 29.15 0.35 -34.37
C VAL A 1044 30.26 1.38 -34.60
N PRO A 1045 30.07 2.37 -35.50
CA PRO A 1045 31.05 3.45 -35.64
C PRO A 1045 31.22 4.24 -34.35
N VAL A 1046 32.40 4.79 -34.12
CA VAL A 1046 32.62 5.78 -33.06
C VAL A 1046 31.79 7.03 -33.37
N GLY A 1047 31.08 7.55 -32.37
CA GLY A 1047 30.21 8.71 -32.52
C GLY A 1047 28.93 8.62 -31.72
N THR A 1048 28.09 9.64 -31.86
CA THR A 1048 26.72 9.65 -31.32
C THR A 1048 25.76 9.11 -32.37
N HIS A 1049 25.00 8.09 -31.99
CA HIS A 1049 23.93 7.49 -32.78
C HIS A 1049 22.60 7.81 -32.14
N LEU A 1050 21.61 8.10 -32.98
CA LEU A 1050 20.22 8.26 -32.55
C LEU A 1050 19.45 7.05 -33.07
N ILE A 1051 18.74 6.38 -32.16
CA ILE A 1051 17.80 5.33 -32.51
C ILE A 1051 16.39 5.78 -32.11
N LYS A 1052 15.39 5.47 -32.93
CA LYS A 1052 14.00 5.71 -32.60
C LYS A 1052 13.35 4.37 -32.28
N VAL A 1053 12.78 4.28 -31.08
CA VAL A 1053 12.21 3.04 -30.56
C VAL A 1053 10.83 3.32 -30.01
N TYR A 1054 9.89 2.39 -30.17
CA TYR A 1054 8.66 2.39 -29.40
C TYR A 1054 8.53 1.09 -28.61
N ALA A 1055 7.77 1.13 -27.53
CA ALA A 1055 7.33 -0.05 -26.81
C ALA A 1055 5.86 -0.30 -27.09
N THR A 1056 5.42 -1.54 -26.95
CA THR A 1056 4.03 -1.91 -27.17
C THR A 1056 3.53 -2.90 -26.12
N THR A 1057 2.22 -2.87 -25.91
CA THR A 1057 1.49 -3.89 -25.18
C THR A 1057 0.27 -4.28 -25.98
N TYR A 1058 -0.35 -5.36 -25.58
CA TYR A 1058 -1.46 -5.96 -26.28
C TYR A 1058 -2.55 -6.27 -25.27
N ASP A 1059 -3.78 -5.86 -25.57
CA ASP A 1059 -4.91 -6.14 -24.69
C ASP A 1059 -5.44 -7.56 -24.86
N LYS A 1060 -6.63 -7.77 -24.33
CA LYS A 1060 -7.33 -9.04 -24.39
C LYS A 1060 -7.97 -9.40 -25.73
N ASP A 1061 -8.00 -8.51 -26.72
CA ASP A 1061 -8.81 -8.70 -27.92
C ASP A 1061 -7.97 -8.74 -29.20
N GLY A 1062 -6.66 -8.86 -29.11
CA GLY A 1062 -5.84 -8.74 -30.33
C GLY A 1062 -5.29 -7.32 -30.55
N LYS A 1063 -5.85 -6.29 -29.90
CA LYS A 1063 -5.49 -4.90 -30.18
C LYS A 1063 -4.14 -4.52 -29.58
N GLU A 1064 -3.36 -3.80 -30.38
CA GLU A 1064 -2.09 -3.20 -30.01
C GLU A 1064 -2.32 -1.84 -29.33
N HIS A 1065 -1.64 -1.62 -28.21
CA HIS A 1065 -1.55 -0.33 -27.53
C HIS A 1065 -0.10 0.14 -27.61
N ARG A 1066 0.21 0.78 -28.75
CA ARG A 1066 1.55 1.25 -29.08
C ARG A 1066 1.87 2.55 -28.33
N GLY A 1067 3.03 2.56 -27.67
CA GLY A 1067 3.62 3.75 -27.09
C GLY A 1067 4.12 4.76 -28.11
N PRO A 1068 4.42 6.00 -27.68
CA PRO A 1068 5.08 6.97 -28.54
C PRO A 1068 6.46 6.44 -28.98
N THR A 1069 6.86 6.79 -30.19
CA THR A 1069 8.24 6.61 -30.64
C THR A 1069 9.13 7.61 -29.92
N VAL A 1070 10.17 7.12 -29.26
CA VAL A 1070 11.12 7.89 -28.46
C VAL A 1070 12.49 7.79 -29.09
N GLU A 1071 13.18 8.92 -29.16
CA GLU A 1071 14.59 8.97 -29.53
C GLU A 1071 15.47 8.59 -28.35
N VAL A 1072 16.39 7.66 -28.57
CA VAL A 1072 17.38 7.19 -27.62
C VAL A 1072 18.75 7.49 -28.19
N LYS A 1073 19.60 8.14 -27.38
CA LYS A 1073 20.95 8.50 -27.76
C LYS A 1073 21.92 7.40 -27.34
N VAL A 1074 22.81 6.97 -28.24
CA VAL A 1074 23.91 6.04 -27.93
C VAL A 1074 25.22 6.68 -28.32
N GLU A 1075 26.08 6.94 -27.35
CA GLU A 1075 27.43 7.46 -27.57
C GLU A 1075 28.44 6.31 -27.53
N CYS A 1076 29.01 5.99 -28.69
CA CYS A 1076 30.07 5.02 -28.84
C CYS A 1076 31.42 5.74 -28.87
N ILE A 1077 32.27 5.44 -27.89
CA ILE A 1077 33.60 6.05 -27.77
C ILE A 1077 34.70 5.02 -28.00
N GLU A 1078 35.86 5.48 -28.49
CA GLU A 1078 37.07 4.67 -28.45
C GLU A 1078 37.48 4.42 -26.99
N GLY A 1079 37.80 3.18 -26.66
CA GLY A 1079 38.40 2.82 -25.38
C GLY A 1079 39.78 3.42 -25.26
N LYS A 1080 40.03 4.07 -24.12
CA LYS A 1080 41.33 4.62 -23.77
C LYS A 1080 42.33 3.53 -23.38
#